data_AF-A0A929X601-F1
#
_entry.id   AF-A0A929X601-F1
#
_cell.length_a   1.000
_cell.length_b   1.000
_cell.length_c   1.000
_cell.angle_alpha   90.00
_cell.angle_beta   90.00
_cell.angle_gamma   90.00
#
_symmetry.space_group_name_H-M   'P 1'
#
loop_
_entity.id
_entity.type
_entity.pdbx_description
1 polymer ?
#
loop_
_entity_poly.entity_id
_entity_poly.type
_entity_poly.pdbx_seq_one_letter_code
_entity_poly.pdbx_strand_id
1 'polypeptide(L)'
;MKLKQKINVNQIIKKYWLWLILIVAFFMIPATNSKYLLQKSATFELKPDRYNLTVSPITTIISSSADKINFRVTNSNSYPIILDIIYKGNVISTGITVPANTNYGGTFDITQNVYDEIFNDNGAEMDIKVMSPYSVEYPNTVIVKIPEANLARRLENGDFFGNNFDITKVAKVSFSNQGVIPPASALGSFDVSDGHQGNVVAWYTKNANNPNMYDVVISANGKVKSKNPEYLLAGFTGLKEVDFTNFDVNGKASLMGLLKNTTSLKNINWGGIDTSSVQVFSHMFANSGVENLDLSTLDWSNVREASSMFSDADKLERINLTGINTVSLTNMSSMFKGTKSLKYFNPADLNVSKVVNLSSAFAGTGGATSYDFSSWDVSKVVDFTYMFDGANDLKNINLSGWDVSNGERFYNMFQRMGNIEEIDVSSFHPIKARAMSGMFQANPKLKKVIFNNFDTRNVVNMDLMFADNPELIDLDVTSFKTGNVQSFNNMFRKVSKLKNLDVSNFDTKSARSFSSMFSNCFELKELNVKDWNMSNAQNLYAMFSGCKSIKKLELNNWNTLNATNMIAMFSGTSSLDVLEVDRWNTSNVVDMGSMFTGTNVTSLLLSSWNTKKVKSMRYMFYDTNLQIIDVSGWDNQALLDGSFMFWINKKLHTLNTSGFTTPNITNMASMFSNCPELITLDLSSANTSKATKMESIFYGAKKLKHLDISNFRADASPNIHNMFSSCLSLLDIKADKFEFTKAVNNSNIGFNNAISNDIDIKVKNATEKAWLLSKYPSFTNVHE
;
A
#
# COMPACT_ATOMS: atom_id res chain seq x y z
N MET A 1 4.29 -93.16 8.17
CA MET A 1 3.76 -94.54 8.27
C MET A 1 2.68 -94.56 9.35
N LYS A 2 1.46 -94.97 8.96
CA LYS A 2 0.29 -95.36 9.78
C LYS A 2 -0.57 -94.29 10.47
N LEU A 3 -1.65 -93.94 9.75
CA LEU A 3 -3.01 -93.77 10.30
C LEU A 3 -3.46 -95.01 11.09
N LYS A 4 -4.21 -94.79 12.19
CA LYS A 4 -5.34 -95.60 12.70
C LYS A 4 -6.09 -94.74 13.74
N GLN A 5 -7.10 -93.97 13.34
CA GLN A 5 -8.54 -94.31 13.23
C GLN A 5 -9.28 -94.37 14.59
N LYS A 6 -10.25 -93.47 14.79
CA LYS A 6 -11.70 -93.74 15.04
C LYS A 6 -12.36 -92.53 15.72
N ILE A 7 -13.07 -91.71 14.95
CA ILE A 7 -14.05 -90.75 15.49
C ILE A 7 -15.35 -91.50 15.73
N ASN A 8 -15.89 -91.37 16.94
CA ASN A 8 -17.05 -92.11 17.44
C ASN A 8 -18.36 -91.39 17.05
N VAL A 9 -19.07 -91.93 16.05
CA VAL A 9 -20.30 -91.37 15.46
C VAL A 9 -21.46 -91.26 16.47
N ASN A 10 -21.47 -92.06 17.54
CA ASN A 10 -22.49 -91.98 18.59
C ASN A 10 -22.42 -90.70 19.44
N GLN A 11 -21.29 -89.99 19.44
CA GLN A 11 -21.16 -88.70 20.14
C GLN A 11 -21.76 -87.52 19.33
N ILE A 12 -21.79 -87.63 18.00
CA ILE A 12 -22.38 -86.61 17.12
C ILE A 12 -23.90 -86.73 17.11
N ILE A 13 -24.44 -87.95 17.12
CA ILE A 13 -25.88 -88.20 17.09
C ILE A 13 -26.57 -87.70 18.37
N LYS A 14 -25.95 -87.82 19.56
CA LYS A 14 -26.51 -87.24 20.80
C LYS A 14 -26.48 -85.71 20.86
N LYS A 15 -25.56 -85.05 20.14
CA LYS A 15 -25.37 -83.59 20.19
C LYS A 15 -26.32 -82.81 19.27
N TYR A 16 -26.86 -83.45 18.23
CA TYR A 16 -27.68 -82.78 17.19
C TYR A 16 -29.07 -83.41 16.95
N TRP A 17 -29.50 -84.40 17.75
CA TRP A 17 -30.79 -85.08 17.57
C TRP A 17 -32.02 -84.14 17.64
N LEU A 18 -31.95 -83.11 18.49
CA LEU A 18 -32.98 -82.07 18.61
C LEU A 18 -33.10 -81.19 17.35
N TRP A 19 -31.98 -80.94 16.65
CA TRP A 19 -31.98 -80.16 15.40
C TRP A 19 -32.55 -80.96 14.22
N LEU A 20 -32.43 -82.29 14.23
CA LEU A 20 -32.98 -83.17 13.20
C LEU A 20 -34.52 -83.29 13.29
N ILE A 21 -35.08 -83.21 14.50
CA ILE A 21 -36.54 -83.28 14.74
C ILE A 21 -37.24 -81.96 14.35
N LEU A 22 -36.60 -80.82 14.59
CA LEU A 22 -37.14 -79.49 14.24
C LEU A 22 -37.19 -79.23 12.73
N ILE A 23 -36.24 -79.76 11.96
CA ILE A 23 -36.19 -79.58 10.49
C ILE A 23 -37.27 -80.41 9.79
N VAL A 24 -37.66 -81.56 10.34
CA VAL A 24 -38.71 -82.43 9.77
C VAL A 24 -40.12 -81.89 10.06
N ALA A 25 -40.32 -81.13 11.14
CA ALA A 25 -41.61 -80.54 11.47
C ALA A 25 -42.00 -79.33 10.60
N PHE A 26 -41.04 -78.67 9.95
CA PHE A 26 -41.28 -77.45 9.15
C PHE A 26 -41.74 -77.72 7.71
N PHE A 27 -41.65 -78.98 7.23
CA PHE A 27 -41.90 -79.34 5.82
C PHE A 27 -43.20 -80.14 5.55
N MET A 28 -44.06 -80.36 6.54
CA MET A 28 -45.33 -81.07 6.33
C MET A 28 -46.56 -80.28 6.84
N ILE A 29 -47.28 -79.72 5.86
CA ILE A 29 -48.76 -79.66 5.72
C ILE A 29 -49.41 -78.25 5.74
N PRO A 30 -50.37 -77.99 4.82
CA PRO A 30 -50.69 -76.68 4.26
C PRO A 30 -52.04 -76.08 4.71
N ALA A 31 -52.31 -74.86 4.24
CA ALA A 31 -53.52 -74.06 4.47
C ALA A 31 -54.83 -74.72 3.99
N THR A 32 -55.88 -74.72 4.81
CA THR A 32 -57.31 -74.47 4.45
C THR A 32 -58.21 -74.41 5.69
N ASN A 33 -59.21 -73.53 5.66
CA ASN A 33 -60.22 -73.27 6.69
C ASN A 33 -61.17 -74.45 6.94
N SER A 34 -61.61 -74.70 8.19
CA SER A 34 -63.04 -74.66 8.57
C SER A 34 -63.33 -74.90 10.07
N LYS A 35 -64.23 -74.03 10.55
CA LYS A 35 -65.00 -73.93 11.80
C LYS A 35 -65.37 -75.25 12.53
N TYR A 36 -65.55 -75.06 13.85
CA TYR A 36 -66.34 -75.81 14.86
C TYR A 36 -65.57 -76.77 15.79
N LEU A 37 -65.23 -76.31 17.01
CA LEU A 37 -66.03 -76.55 18.22
C LEU A 37 -65.41 -75.86 19.44
N LEU A 38 -66.27 -75.15 20.18
CA LEU A 38 -65.98 -74.34 21.36
C LEU A 38 -65.63 -75.19 22.59
N GLN A 39 -64.70 -74.71 23.43
CA GLN A 39 -64.98 -74.52 24.85
C GLN A 39 -63.97 -73.57 25.51
N LYS A 40 -64.50 -72.67 26.33
CA LYS A 40 -63.79 -71.64 27.11
C LYS A 40 -62.66 -72.24 27.96
N SER A 41 -61.44 -71.78 27.75
CA SER A 41 -60.45 -71.64 28.82
C SER A 41 -59.67 -70.35 28.58
N ALA A 42 -59.52 -69.55 29.64
CA ALA A 42 -58.87 -68.26 29.64
C ALA A 42 -57.47 -68.29 28.97
N THR A 43 -57.30 -67.42 27.98
CA THR A 43 -56.05 -66.76 27.55
C THR A 43 -54.74 -67.49 27.89
N PHE A 44 -54.31 -68.37 26.98
CA PHE A 44 -52.90 -68.68 26.79
C PHE A 44 -52.39 -67.75 25.68
N GLU A 45 -51.83 -66.60 26.05
CA GLU A 45 -51.23 -65.66 25.09
C GLU A 45 -49.82 -66.16 24.72
N LEU A 46 -49.63 -66.49 23.44
CA LEU A 46 -48.32 -66.84 22.87
C LEU A 46 -47.42 -65.59 22.84
N LYS A 47 -46.22 -65.73 23.40
CA LYS A 47 -45.19 -64.69 23.51
C LYS A 47 -44.73 -64.17 22.14
N PRO A 48 -44.61 -62.85 21.93
CA PRO A 48 -43.63 -62.31 21.00
C PRO A 48 -42.29 -62.09 21.73
N ASP A 49 -41.19 -62.64 21.20
CA ASP A 49 -39.83 -62.46 21.78
C ASP A 49 -39.31 -61.00 21.69
N ARG A 50 -40.03 -60.10 21.01
CA ARG A 50 -39.77 -58.66 20.91
C ARG A 50 -41.07 -57.89 20.62
N TYR A 51 -41.28 -56.76 21.29
CA TYR A 51 -42.30 -55.79 20.88
C TYR A 51 -41.94 -55.21 19.52
N ASN A 52 -42.93 -54.97 18.64
CA ASN A 52 -42.71 -54.31 17.35
C ASN A 52 -42.60 -52.78 17.54
N LEU A 53 -41.51 -52.37 18.19
CA LEU A 53 -41.22 -51.01 18.59
C LEU A 53 -39.96 -50.53 17.86
N THR A 54 -40.02 -49.37 17.22
CA THR A 54 -38.84 -48.74 16.60
C THR A 54 -38.60 -47.40 17.27
N VAL A 55 -37.47 -47.24 17.96
CA VAL A 55 -37.08 -45.94 18.50
C VAL A 55 -36.31 -45.16 17.44
N SER A 56 -36.71 -43.91 17.19
CA SER A 56 -36.03 -43.03 16.25
C SER A 56 -35.03 -42.15 17.01
N PRO A 57 -33.77 -42.05 16.54
CA PRO A 57 -32.80 -41.16 17.17
C PRO A 57 -33.28 -39.72 17.09
N ILE A 58 -33.29 -39.04 18.23
CA ILE A 58 -33.55 -37.60 18.32
C ILE A 58 -32.52 -36.96 19.24
N THR A 59 -32.03 -35.79 18.85
CA THR A 59 -31.12 -34.99 19.68
C THR A 59 -31.91 -33.86 20.31
N THR A 60 -31.88 -33.76 21.63
CA THR A 60 -32.39 -32.59 22.37
C THR A 60 -31.23 -31.85 23.01
N ILE A 61 -31.22 -30.52 22.91
CA ILE A 61 -30.25 -29.66 23.62
C ILE A 61 -30.95 -29.12 24.87
N ILE A 62 -30.33 -29.28 26.05
CA ILE A 62 -30.87 -28.79 27.33
C ILE A 62 -29.88 -27.85 28.02
N SER A 63 -30.35 -26.69 28.43
CA SER A 63 -29.60 -25.63 29.14
C SER A 63 -29.91 -25.58 30.64
N SER A 64 -30.93 -26.29 31.08
CA SER A 64 -31.32 -26.42 32.49
C SER A 64 -32.09 -27.72 32.75
N SER A 65 -32.26 -28.09 34.02
CA SER A 65 -33.10 -29.21 34.43
C SER A 65 -34.60 -29.00 34.15
N ALA A 66 -35.02 -27.77 33.86
CA ALA A 66 -36.40 -27.44 33.49
C ALA A 66 -36.69 -27.70 32.00
N ASP A 67 -35.66 -27.97 31.18
CA ASP A 67 -35.84 -28.23 29.77
C ASP A 67 -36.34 -29.65 29.51
N LYS A 68 -37.33 -29.75 28.63
CA LYS A 68 -37.96 -31.02 28.28
C LYS A 68 -37.13 -31.80 27.26
N ILE A 69 -36.90 -33.08 27.53
CA ILE A 69 -36.15 -33.96 26.64
C ILE A 69 -37.12 -34.67 25.70
N ASN A 70 -36.91 -34.50 24.39
CA ASN A 70 -37.76 -35.12 23.37
C ASN A 70 -37.30 -36.56 23.11
N PHE A 71 -38.26 -37.44 22.84
CA PHE A 71 -38.02 -38.78 22.34
C PHE A 71 -39.06 -39.14 21.27
N ARG A 72 -38.72 -40.07 20.37
CA ARG A 72 -39.65 -40.52 19.32
C ARG A 72 -39.63 -42.04 19.19
N VAL A 73 -40.83 -42.62 19.25
CA VAL A 73 -41.02 -44.07 19.20
C VAL A 73 -42.18 -44.39 18.26
N THR A 74 -41.96 -45.34 17.36
CA THR A 74 -43.00 -45.96 16.55
C THR A 74 -43.46 -47.24 17.22
N ASN A 75 -44.69 -47.27 17.71
CA ASN A 75 -45.34 -48.47 18.21
C ASN A 75 -46.18 -49.10 17.11
N SER A 76 -45.71 -50.21 16.53
CA SER A 76 -46.45 -50.97 15.51
C SER A 76 -47.20 -52.17 16.09
N ASN A 77 -47.38 -52.21 17.42
CA ASN A 77 -48.19 -53.20 18.10
C ASN A 77 -49.65 -52.72 18.13
N SER A 78 -50.60 -53.67 18.16
CA SER A 78 -52.04 -53.38 18.20
C SER A 78 -52.56 -52.98 19.59
N TYR A 79 -51.67 -52.78 20.57
CA TYR A 79 -51.98 -52.38 21.93
C TYR A 79 -51.01 -51.27 22.41
N PRO A 80 -51.43 -50.42 23.36
CA PRO A 80 -50.57 -49.38 23.92
C PRO A 80 -49.42 -50.00 24.73
N ILE A 81 -48.28 -49.31 24.76
CA ILE A 81 -47.07 -49.73 25.48
C ILE A 81 -46.70 -48.65 26.48
N ILE A 82 -46.31 -49.04 27.70
CA ILE A 82 -45.77 -48.11 28.70
C ILE A 82 -44.24 -48.16 28.63
N LEU A 83 -43.61 -46.98 28.63
CA LEU A 83 -42.16 -46.83 28.52
C LEU A 83 -41.60 -46.13 29.76
N ASP A 84 -40.39 -46.55 30.10
CA ASP A 84 -39.48 -45.89 31.03
C ASP A 84 -38.24 -45.43 30.26
N ILE A 85 -37.65 -44.31 30.65
CA ILE A 85 -36.37 -43.82 30.14
C ILE A 85 -35.28 -44.17 31.16
N ILE A 86 -34.20 -44.78 30.70
CA ILE A 86 -33.06 -45.14 31.53
C ILE A 86 -31.86 -44.25 31.19
N TYR A 87 -31.17 -43.75 32.22
CA TYR A 87 -29.84 -43.15 32.10
C TYR A 87 -28.88 -43.83 33.08
N LYS A 88 -27.73 -44.30 32.59
CA LYS A 88 -26.71 -45.03 33.38
C LYS A 88 -27.27 -46.17 34.25
N GLY A 89 -28.24 -46.91 33.73
CA GLY A 89 -28.88 -48.04 34.43
C GLY A 89 -30.00 -47.66 35.42
N ASN A 90 -30.26 -46.36 35.63
CA ASN A 90 -31.34 -45.88 36.50
C ASN A 90 -32.54 -45.38 35.68
N VAL A 91 -33.76 -45.71 36.10
CA VAL A 91 -34.98 -45.16 35.51
C VAL A 91 -35.11 -43.70 35.92
N ILE A 92 -35.09 -42.79 34.95
CA ILE A 92 -35.16 -41.32 35.16
C ILE A 92 -36.52 -40.73 34.79
N SER A 93 -37.32 -41.44 33.99
CA SER A 93 -38.72 -41.10 33.72
C SER A 93 -39.50 -42.39 33.53
N THR A 94 -40.72 -42.48 34.05
CA THR A 94 -41.51 -43.71 34.07
C THR A 94 -42.96 -43.49 33.66
N GLY A 95 -43.60 -44.55 33.15
CA GLY A 95 -45.06 -44.56 32.96
C GLY A 95 -45.53 -43.89 31.67
N ILE A 96 -44.65 -43.67 30.69
CA ILE A 96 -45.00 -42.96 29.46
C ILE A 96 -45.82 -43.87 28.54
N THR A 97 -47.10 -43.56 28.35
CA THR A 97 -48.01 -44.39 27.55
C THR A 97 -47.95 -44.04 26.07
N VAL A 98 -47.52 -44.98 25.25
CA VAL A 98 -47.46 -44.89 23.78
C VAL A 98 -48.64 -45.65 23.15
N PRO A 99 -49.56 -44.97 22.44
CA PRO A 99 -50.73 -45.61 21.85
C PRO A 99 -50.38 -46.68 20.79
N ALA A 100 -51.30 -47.63 20.58
CA ALA A 100 -51.18 -48.68 19.56
C ALA A 100 -51.09 -48.11 18.13
N ASN A 101 -50.26 -48.69 17.26
CA ASN A 101 -50.13 -48.31 15.85
C ASN A 101 -49.86 -46.81 15.62
N THR A 102 -48.95 -46.20 16.39
CA THR A 102 -48.64 -44.76 16.29
C THR A 102 -47.16 -44.45 16.15
N ASN A 103 -46.86 -43.37 15.44
CA ASN A 103 -45.58 -42.65 15.51
C ASN A 103 -45.69 -41.60 16.62
N TYR A 104 -45.26 -41.94 17.83
CA TYR A 104 -45.39 -41.10 19.01
C TYR A 104 -44.14 -40.25 19.23
N GLY A 105 -44.32 -38.94 19.33
CA GLY A 105 -43.32 -38.00 19.82
C GLY A 105 -43.73 -37.52 21.21
N GLY A 106 -42.87 -37.77 22.20
CA GLY A 106 -43.12 -37.39 23.59
C GLY A 106 -42.01 -36.55 24.16
N THR A 107 -42.26 -36.02 25.36
CA THR A 107 -41.25 -35.34 26.17
C THR A 107 -41.24 -35.92 27.58
N PHE A 108 -40.09 -35.83 28.25
CA PHE A 108 -39.97 -36.09 29.68
C PHE A 108 -39.09 -35.05 30.37
N ASP A 109 -39.30 -34.88 31.67
CA ASP A 109 -38.53 -33.99 32.53
C ASP A 109 -37.41 -34.78 33.23
N ILE A 110 -36.33 -34.10 33.61
CA ILE A 110 -35.23 -34.68 34.40
C ILE A 110 -35.08 -33.94 35.74
N THR A 111 -34.42 -34.57 36.70
CA THR A 111 -34.10 -33.91 37.97
C THR A 111 -32.85 -33.04 37.84
N GLN A 112 -32.63 -32.12 38.79
CA GLN A 112 -31.41 -31.32 38.84
C GLN A 112 -30.14 -32.19 38.91
N ASN A 113 -30.16 -33.26 39.73
CA ASN A 113 -29.01 -34.17 39.84
C ASN A 113 -28.69 -34.86 38.50
N VAL A 114 -29.73 -35.32 37.77
CA VAL A 114 -29.55 -35.94 36.45
C VAL A 114 -29.06 -34.90 35.44
N TYR A 115 -29.55 -33.67 35.49
CA TYR A 115 -29.02 -32.57 34.66
C TYR A 115 -27.55 -32.32 34.96
N ASP A 116 -27.16 -32.21 36.23
CA ASP A 116 -25.77 -31.97 36.64
C ASP A 116 -24.86 -33.12 36.19
N GLU A 117 -25.31 -34.37 36.23
CA GLU A 117 -24.59 -35.52 35.68
C GLU A 117 -24.43 -35.43 34.15
N ILE A 118 -25.52 -35.25 33.40
CA ILE A 118 -25.50 -35.06 31.94
C ILE A 118 -24.56 -33.90 31.57
N PHE A 119 -24.61 -32.83 32.34
CA PHE A 119 -23.79 -31.65 32.15
C PHE A 119 -22.31 -31.93 32.39
N ASN A 120 -21.96 -32.67 33.45
CA ASN A 120 -20.59 -33.09 33.74
C ASN A 120 -20.06 -34.13 32.73
N ASP A 121 -20.94 -34.94 32.16
CA ASP A 121 -20.61 -35.97 31.15
C ASP A 121 -20.55 -35.41 29.71
N ASN A 122 -20.74 -34.09 29.51
CA ASN A 122 -20.83 -33.42 28.20
C ASN A 122 -21.94 -33.95 27.28
N GLY A 123 -23.10 -34.21 27.88
CA GLY A 123 -24.26 -34.82 27.23
C GLY A 123 -24.51 -36.23 27.74
N ALA A 124 -25.54 -36.85 27.19
CA ALA A 124 -25.96 -38.19 27.57
C ALA A 124 -26.59 -38.92 26.40
N GLU A 125 -26.33 -40.23 26.34
CA GLU A 125 -27.16 -41.17 25.60
C GLU A 125 -28.07 -41.87 26.62
N MET A 126 -29.37 -41.84 26.36
CA MET A 126 -30.38 -42.46 27.21
C MET A 126 -31.07 -43.60 26.47
N ASP A 127 -31.39 -44.64 27.22
CA ASP A 127 -32.04 -45.85 26.72
C ASP A 127 -33.56 -45.79 26.96
N ILE A 128 -34.31 -46.57 26.19
CA ILE A 128 -35.75 -46.74 26.41
C ILE A 128 -36.02 -48.17 26.88
N LYS A 129 -36.71 -48.31 28.01
CA LYS A 129 -37.18 -49.58 28.57
C LYS A 129 -38.69 -49.68 28.41
N VAL A 130 -39.16 -50.79 27.87
CA VAL A 130 -40.60 -51.07 27.76
C VAL A 130 -41.08 -51.75 29.05
N MET A 131 -42.06 -51.13 29.72
CA MET A 131 -42.78 -51.67 30.88
C MET A 131 -44.13 -52.22 30.46
N SER A 132 -44.14 -53.47 30.04
CA SER A 132 -45.33 -54.29 29.80
C SER A 132 -45.13 -55.58 30.62
N PRO A 133 -46.06 -56.54 30.78
CA PRO A 133 -45.88 -57.72 31.64
C PRO A 133 -44.55 -58.49 31.51
N TYR A 134 -43.73 -58.22 30.49
CA TYR A 134 -42.32 -58.58 30.41
C TYR A 134 -41.45 -57.36 29.98
N SER A 135 -40.35 -57.13 30.69
CA SER A 135 -39.49 -55.95 30.48
C SER A 135 -38.39 -56.20 29.44
N VAL A 136 -38.22 -55.29 28.47
CA VAL A 136 -37.18 -55.34 27.41
C VAL A 136 -36.55 -53.96 27.22
N GLU A 137 -35.23 -53.90 27.10
CA GLU A 137 -34.43 -52.67 26.93
C GLU A 137 -33.99 -52.47 25.47
N TYR A 138 -34.01 -51.21 25.02
CA TYR A 138 -33.55 -50.78 23.70
C TYR A 138 -32.40 -49.77 23.88
N PRO A 139 -31.13 -50.16 23.61
CA PRO A 139 -29.97 -49.31 23.90
C PRO A 139 -29.84 -48.09 22.96
N ASN A 140 -29.34 -46.99 23.52
CA ASN A 140 -28.88 -45.71 22.98
C ASN A 140 -29.74 -45.05 21.90
N THR A 141 -30.88 -44.46 22.26
CA THR A 141 -31.83 -43.92 21.26
C THR A 141 -32.43 -42.54 21.58
N VAL A 142 -32.12 -41.94 22.72
CA VAL A 142 -32.37 -40.52 23.01
C VAL A 142 -31.03 -39.84 23.28
N ILE A 143 -30.65 -38.88 22.44
CA ILE A 143 -29.39 -38.15 22.58
C ILE A 143 -29.69 -36.80 23.22
N VAL A 144 -29.04 -36.53 24.34
CA VAL A 144 -29.16 -35.28 25.07
C VAL A 144 -27.81 -34.58 24.98
N LYS A 145 -27.80 -33.36 24.48
CA LYS A 145 -26.62 -32.52 24.40
C LYS A 145 -26.79 -31.33 25.33
N ILE A 146 -25.68 -30.84 25.87
CA ILE A 146 -25.63 -29.53 26.51
C ILE A 146 -25.20 -28.46 25.50
N PRO A 147 -25.66 -27.21 25.63
CA PRO A 147 -25.18 -26.12 24.80
C PRO A 147 -23.67 -25.97 24.94
N GLU A 148 -22.98 -25.98 23.81
CA GLU A 148 -21.54 -25.73 23.80
C GLU A 148 -21.24 -24.37 24.43
N ALA A 149 -20.25 -24.33 25.34
CA ALA A 149 -19.77 -23.12 26.01
C ALA A 149 -19.01 -22.19 25.05
N ASN A 150 -19.76 -21.62 24.10
CA ASN A 150 -19.26 -20.73 23.08
C ASN A 150 -19.38 -19.28 23.55
N LEU A 151 -18.25 -18.60 23.58
CA LEU A 151 -18.16 -17.15 23.76
C LEU A 151 -18.83 -16.44 22.58
N ALA A 152 -19.64 -15.43 22.89
CA ALA A 152 -20.31 -14.60 21.91
C ALA A 152 -19.30 -13.89 21.00
N ARG A 153 -19.70 -13.64 19.76
CA ARG A 153 -18.88 -12.88 18.80
C ARG A 153 -18.75 -11.42 19.27
N ARG A 154 -17.53 -10.94 19.36
CA ARG A 154 -17.22 -9.53 19.59
C ARG A 154 -16.70 -8.89 18.30
N LEU A 155 -17.25 -7.74 17.90
CA LEU A 155 -16.78 -6.97 16.74
C LEU A 155 -15.75 -5.91 17.16
N GLU A 156 -14.97 -5.41 16.20
CA GLU A 156 -14.02 -4.30 16.42
C GLU A 156 -14.76 -3.08 17.01
N ASN A 157 -14.25 -2.54 18.12
CA ASN A 157 -14.82 -1.41 18.88
C ASN A 157 -16.20 -1.67 19.53
N GLY A 158 -16.61 -2.93 19.69
CA GLY A 158 -17.84 -3.30 20.40
C GLY A 158 -17.78 -3.08 21.91
N ASP A 159 -18.98 -3.00 22.50
CA ASP A 159 -19.22 -3.17 23.93
C ASP A 159 -18.65 -4.51 24.45
N PHE A 160 -18.63 -4.70 25.76
CA PHE A 160 -18.11 -5.93 26.36
C PHE A 160 -19.15 -7.05 26.21
N PHE A 161 -19.28 -7.59 24.99
CA PHE A 161 -20.25 -8.63 24.62
C PHE A 161 -21.71 -8.20 24.86
N GLY A 162 -22.11 -7.02 24.39
CA GLY A 162 -23.45 -6.48 24.64
C GLY A 162 -23.57 -5.69 25.95
N ASN A 163 -22.53 -5.67 26.80
CA ASN A 163 -22.58 -5.06 28.14
C ASN A 163 -21.87 -3.71 28.18
N ASN A 164 -22.48 -2.73 28.85
CA ASN A 164 -21.88 -1.42 29.11
C ASN A 164 -20.77 -1.52 30.16
N PHE A 165 -19.58 -1.90 29.72
CA PHE A 165 -18.39 -2.04 30.54
C PHE A 165 -17.19 -1.39 29.85
N ASP A 166 -16.46 -0.57 30.58
CA ASP A 166 -15.32 0.18 30.06
C ASP A 166 -14.09 -0.73 29.91
N ILE A 167 -13.95 -1.32 28.72
CA ILE A 167 -12.85 -2.21 28.36
C ILE A 167 -11.47 -1.55 28.41
N THR A 168 -11.39 -0.21 28.42
CA THR A 168 -10.11 0.51 28.52
C THR A 168 -9.52 0.40 29.94
N LYS A 169 -10.33 0.03 30.93
CA LYS A 169 -9.92 -0.17 32.33
C LYS A 169 -9.61 -1.62 32.68
N VAL A 170 -9.52 -2.52 31.71
CA VAL A 170 -9.14 -3.91 31.96
C VAL A 170 -7.62 -4.04 31.92
N ALA A 171 -7.01 -4.50 33.01
CA ALA A 171 -5.55 -4.72 33.12
C ALA A 171 -5.16 -6.16 32.80
N LYS A 172 -6.01 -7.14 33.09
CA LYS A 172 -5.76 -8.56 32.81
C LYS A 172 -7.02 -9.24 32.28
N VAL A 173 -6.85 -10.14 31.31
CA VAL A 173 -7.88 -11.07 30.86
C VAL A 173 -7.37 -12.49 31.04
N SER A 174 -8.19 -13.38 31.58
CA SER A 174 -7.87 -14.81 31.71
C SER A 174 -9.07 -15.69 31.41
N PHE A 175 -8.80 -16.90 30.92
CA PHE A 175 -9.83 -17.91 30.67
C PHE A 175 -9.79 -19.01 31.73
N SER A 176 -10.96 -19.41 32.24
CA SER A 176 -11.12 -20.40 33.31
C SER A 176 -12.07 -21.53 32.90
N ASN A 177 -11.79 -22.73 33.41
CA ASN A 177 -12.61 -23.92 33.24
C ASN A 177 -13.36 -24.34 34.52
N GLN A 178 -13.34 -23.49 35.55
CA GLN A 178 -13.89 -23.76 36.89
C GLN A 178 -15.41 -23.53 37.00
N GLY A 179 -16.09 -23.32 35.87
CA GLY A 179 -17.53 -23.10 35.80
C GLY A 179 -17.95 -21.65 35.71
N VAL A 180 -19.26 -21.42 35.74
CA VAL A 180 -19.89 -20.12 35.41
C VAL A 180 -20.30 -19.29 36.63
N ILE A 181 -19.99 -19.78 37.84
CA ILE A 181 -20.35 -19.11 39.10
C ILE A 181 -19.21 -18.17 39.50
N PRO A 182 -19.43 -16.84 39.53
CA PRO A 182 -18.42 -15.89 39.96
C PRO A 182 -18.04 -16.09 41.44
N PRO A 183 -16.77 -15.84 41.83
CA PRO A 183 -16.38 -15.87 43.24
C PRO A 183 -17.02 -14.71 44.02
N ALA A 184 -17.16 -14.88 45.34
CA ALA A 184 -17.73 -13.84 46.21
C ALA A 184 -16.97 -12.49 46.18
N SER A 185 -15.71 -12.50 45.74
CA SER A 185 -14.89 -11.30 45.56
C SER A 185 -15.15 -10.52 44.27
N ALA A 186 -15.99 -11.04 43.36
CA ALA A 186 -16.32 -10.35 42.11
C ALA A 186 -17.12 -9.07 42.37
N LEU A 187 -16.76 -7.98 41.67
CA LEU A 187 -17.50 -6.72 41.74
C LEU A 187 -18.77 -6.73 40.86
N GLY A 188 -18.76 -7.59 39.83
CA GLY A 188 -19.87 -7.81 38.93
C GLY A 188 -19.56 -8.91 37.94
N SER A 189 -20.60 -9.38 37.25
CA SER A 189 -20.51 -10.44 36.24
C SER A 189 -21.47 -10.17 35.08
N PHE A 190 -21.15 -10.74 33.93
CA PHE A 190 -21.87 -10.61 32.68
C PHE A 190 -22.00 -11.97 32.02
N ASP A 191 -23.18 -12.26 31.46
CA ASP A 191 -23.32 -13.39 30.56
C ASP A 191 -22.75 -13.02 29.20
N VAL A 192 -21.67 -13.70 28.82
CA VAL A 192 -20.95 -13.48 27.56
C VAL A 192 -21.08 -14.67 26.61
N SER A 193 -21.96 -15.61 26.92
CA SER A 193 -22.25 -16.74 26.05
C SER A 193 -22.98 -16.32 24.78
N ASP A 194 -22.78 -17.09 23.72
CA ASP A 194 -23.51 -16.92 22.48
C ASP A 194 -25.03 -17.07 22.70
N GLY A 195 -25.78 -16.01 22.43
CA GLY A 195 -27.22 -15.95 22.69
C GLY A 195 -27.60 -15.77 24.17
N HIS A 196 -26.66 -15.41 25.05
CA HIS A 196 -26.90 -15.18 26.49
C HIS A 196 -27.62 -16.36 27.18
N GLN A 197 -27.03 -17.54 27.02
CA GLN A 197 -27.51 -18.81 27.57
C GLN A 197 -26.94 -19.14 28.96
N GLY A 198 -26.11 -18.26 29.53
CA GLY A 198 -25.50 -18.41 30.86
C GLY A 198 -24.36 -19.43 30.97
N ASN A 199 -23.94 -20.08 29.87
CA ASN A 199 -22.93 -21.14 29.89
C ASN A 199 -21.48 -20.65 29.73
N VAL A 200 -21.28 -19.35 29.47
CA VAL A 200 -20.00 -18.63 29.53
C VAL A 200 -20.24 -17.30 30.23
N VAL A 201 -19.61 -17.12 31.39
CA VAL A 201 -19.79 -15.93 32.23
C VAL A 201 -18.45 -15.23 32.40
N ALA A 202 -18.46 -13.92 32.22
CA ALA A 202 -17.33 -13.07 32.55
C ALA A 202 -17.57 -12.38 33.89
N TRP A 203 -16.56 -12.28 34.74
CA TRP A 203 -16.61 -11.44 35.93
C TRP A 203 -15.33 -10.67 36.12
N TYR A 204 -15.40 -9.63 36.95
CA TYR A 204 -14.27 -8.74 37.18
C TYR A 204 -14.02 -8.43 38.65
N THR A 205 -12.75 -8.29 39.00
CA THR A 205 -12.25 -7.91 40.34
C THR A 205 -11.35 -6.68 40.23
N LYS A 206 -11.10 -5.96 41.34
CA LYS A 206 -10.08 -4.90 41.34
C LYS A 206 -8.72 -5.50 41.03
N ASN A 207 -7.95 -4.87 40.15
CA ASN A 207 -6.58 -5.27 39.90
C ASN A 207 -5.72 -5.00 41.15
N ALA A 208 -4.91 -5.99 41.55
CA ALA A 208 -4.12 -5.92 42.78
C ALA A 208 -3.07 -4.78 42.77
N ASN A 209 -2.56 -4.43 41.59
CA ASN A 209 -1.49 -3.43 41.43
C ASN A 209 -2.01 -2.03 41.09
N ASN A 210 -3.23 -1.92 40.56
CA ASN A 210 -3.87 -0.64 40.24
C ASN A 210 -5.38 -0.71 40.52
N PRO A 211 -5.85 -0.16 41.66
CA PRO A 211 -7.26 -0.21 42.04
C PRO A 211 -8.24 0.48 41.07
N ASN A 212 -7.75 1.30 40.14
CA ASN A 212 -8.58 1.94 39.09
C ASN A 212 -8.78 1.05 37.85
N MET A 213 -8.16 -0.13 37.84
CA MET A 213 -8.22 -1.12 36.76
C MET A 213 -8.86 -2.42 37.26
N TYR A 214 -9.27 -3.26 36.32
CA TYR A 214 -9.96 -4.52 36.59
C TYR A 214 -9.22 -5.72 36.01
N ASP A 215 -9.28 -6.83 36.73
CA ASP A 215 -8.92 -8.15 36.21
C ASP A 215 -10.21 -8.87 35.81
N VAL A 216 -10.28 -9.33 34.57
CA VAL A 216 -11.44 -10.00 33.98
C VAL A 216 -11.14 -11.48 33.81
N VAL A 217 -12.05 -12.32 34.29
CA VAL A 217 -12.04 -13.77 34.06
C VAL A 217 -13.24 -14.12 33.19
N ILE A 218 -13.01 -14.78 32.07
CA ILE A 218 -14.05 -15.38 31.21
C ILE A 218 -14.04 -16.88 31.49
N SER A 219 -15.13 -17.42 32.01
CA SER A 219 -15.15 -18.79 32.51
C SER A 219 -16.33 -19.58 31.97
N ALA A 220 -16.10 -20.86 31.78
CA ALA A 220 -17.08 -21.86 31.40
C ALA A 220 -16.86 -23.14 32.22
N ASN A 221 -17.80 -24.08 32.11
CA ASN A 221 -17.55 -25.46 32.54
C ASN A 221 -16.73 -26.16 31.45
N GLY A 222 -15.44 -26.36 31.70
CA GLY A 222 -14.48 -26.76 30.66
C GLY A 222 -13.83 -25.58 29.93
N LYS A 223 -13.07 -25.84 28.85
CA LYS A 223 -12.40 -24.77 28.10
C LYS A 223 -13.42 -23.83 27.46
N VAL A 224 -13.11 -22.54 27.46
CA VAL A 224 -13.92 -21.50 26.81
C VAL A 224 -13.68 -21.58 25.31
N LYS A 225 -14.69 -22.03 24.56
CA LYS A 225 -14.66 -22.06 23.10
C LYS A 225 -15.12 -20.72 22.55
N SER A 226 -14.63 -20.34 21.38
CA SER A 226 -15.17 -19.17 20.66
C SER A 226 -15.74 -19.57 19.30
N LYS A 227 -16.93 -19.07 18.94
CA LYS A 227 -17.45 -19.21 17.57
C LYS A 227 -16.62 -18.41 16.57
N ASN A 228 -16.18 -17.22 16.97
CA ASN A 228 -15.29 -16.38 16.20
C ASN A 228 -14.32 -15.64 17.14
N PRO A 229 -13.03 -16.02 17.19
CA PRO A 229 -12.04 -15.36 18.05
C PRO A 229 -11.45 -14.08 17.44
N GLU A 230 -11.82 -13.70 16.22
CA GLU A 230 -11.35 -12.47 15.59
C GLU A 230 -11.72 -11.24 16.42
N TYR A 231 -10.76 -10.31 16.55
CA TYR A 231 -10.92 -9.05 17.28
C TYR A 231 -11.39 -9.17 18.74
N LEU A 232 -11.32 -10.36 19.34
CA LEU A 232 -11.92 -10.63 20.65
C LEU A 232 -11.45 -9.66 21.73
N LEU A 233 -10.13 -9.44 21.82
CA LEU A 233 -9.53 -8.51 22.79
C LEU A 233 -9.10 -7.19 22.14
N ALA A 234 -9.59 -6.90 20.93
CA ALA A 234 -9.25 -5.68 20.24
C ALA A 234 -9.78 -4.45 20.98
N GLY A 235 -8.94 -3.42 21.08
CA GLY A 235 -9.28 -2.13 21.69
C GLY A 235 -9.18 -2.09 23.22
N PHE A 236 -8.75 -3.16 23.88
CA PHE A 236 -8.47 -3.16 25.31
C PHE A 236 -7.15 -2.40 25.58
N THR A 237 -7.17 -1.08 25.49
CA THR A 237 -5.98 -0.22 25.53
C THR A 237 -5.24 -0.25 26.86
N GLY A 238 -5.93 -0.57 27.96
CA GLY A 238 -5.34 -0.72 29.30
C GLY A 238 -4.82 -2.12 29.62
N LEU A 239 -5.04 -3.10 28.74
CA LEU A 239 -4.68 -4.51 28.95
C LEU A 239 -3.17 -4.67 29.02
N LYS A 240 -2.67 -5.29 30.09
CA LYS A 240 -1.24 -5.55 30.32
C LYS A 240 -0.87 -7.02 30.23
N GLU A 241 -1.81 -7.90 30.57
CA GLU A 241 -1.59 -9.34 30.64
C GLU A 241 -2.78 -10.12 30.08
N VAL A 242 -2.50 -11.18 29.32
CA VAL A 242 -3.51 -12.15 28.86
C VAL A 242 -3.05 -13.57 29.14
N ASP A 243 -3.97 -14.40 29.64
CA ASP A 243 -3.75 -15.83 29.86
C ASP A 243 -4.74 -16.68 29.06
N PHE A 244 -4.24 -17.40 28.05
CA PHE A 244 -5.00 -18.25 27.13
C PHE A 244 -5.08 -19.73 27.56
N THR A 245 -4.64 -20.12 28.76
CA THR A 245 -4.56 -21.55 29.19
C THR A 245 -5.85 -22.35 29.00
N ASN A 246 -7.02 -21.75 29.23
CA ASN A 246 -8.31 -22.41 29.03
C ASN A 246 -9.11 -21.86 27.84
N PHE A 247 -8.44 -21.21 26.89
CA PHE A 247 -9.07 -20.74 25.66
C PHE A 247 -8.91 -21.78 24.55
N ASP A 248 -10.03 -22.15 23.91
CA ASP A 248 -10.07 -23.16 22.87
C ASP A 248 -10.44 -22.55 21.51
N VAL A 249 -9.48 -22.62 20.59
CA VAL A 249 -9.61 -22.20 19.19
C VAL A 249 -9.40 -23.37 18.21
N ASN A 250 -9.54 -24.61 18.68
CA ASN A 250 -9.47 -25.78 17.81
C ASN A 250 -10.51 -25.67 16.69
N GLY A 251 -10.09 -25.98 15.46
CA GLY A 251 -10.91 -25.89 14.27
C GLY A 251 -11.24 -24.46 13.80
N LYS A 252 -10.69 -23.40 14.42
CA LYS A 252 -10.91 -22.02 14.00
C LYS A 252 -9.89 -21.59 12.95
N ALA A 253 -10.40 -21.01 11.86
CA ALA A 253 -9.57 -20.65 10.71
C ALA A 253 -8.79 -19.33 10.87
N SER A 254 -9.13 -18.48 11.84
CA SER A 254 -8.61 -17.11 11.92
C SER A 254 -8.48 -16.65 13.37
N LEU A 255 -7.37 -15.99 13.70
CA LEU A 255 -7.18 -15.17 14.91
C LEU A 255 -6.96 -13.70 14.53
N MET A 256 -7.52 -13.27 13.40
CA MET A 256 -7.35 -11.92 12.88
C MET A 256 -7.68 -10.86 13.95
N GLY A 257 -6.75 -9.93 14.16
CA GLY A 257 -6.96 -8.80 15.07
C GLY A 257 -7.15 -9.15 16.54
N LEU A 258 -6.89 -10.38 16.98
CA LEU A 258 -7.19 -10.87 18.34
C LEU A 258 -6.75 -9.90 19.45
N LEU A 259 -5.55 -9.31 19.32
CA LEU A 259 -4.93 -8.39 20.28
C LEU A 259 -4.67 -7.00 19.67
N LYS A 260 -5.40 -6.63 18.62
CA LYS A 260 -5.23 -5.33 17.95
C LYS A 260 -5.52 -4.16 18.89
N ASN A 261 -4.76 -3.07 18.79
CA ASN A 261 -4.92 -1.85 19.60
C ASN A 261 -4.80 -2.09 21.13
N THR A 262 -4.10 -3.14 21.57
CA THR A 262 -3.83 -3.39 23.00
C THR A 262 -2.56 -2.66 23.44
N THR A 263 -2.60 -1.33 23.45
CA THR A 263 -1.41 -0.45 23.54
C THR A 263 -0.61 -0.53 24.85
N SER A 264 -1.18 -1.16 25.89
CA SER A 264 -0.50 -1.43 27.18
C SER A 264 -0.03 -2.88 27.34
N LEU A 265 -0.28 -3.77 26.37
CA LEU A 265 -0.06 -5.21 26.51
C LEU A 265 1.42 -5.52 26.61
N LYS A 266 1.82 -6.34 27.58
CA LYS A 266 3.23 -6.73 27.78
C LYS A 266 3.41 -8.23 27.86
N ASN A 267 2.53 -8.91 28.59
CA ASN A 267 2.68 -10.31 28.94
C ASN A 267 1.57 -11.14 28.30
N ILE A 268 1.94 -12.23 27.65
CA ILE A 268 1.00 -13.18 27.07
C ILE A 268 1.41 -14.58 27.51
N ASN A 269 0.49 -15.26 28.18
CA ASN A 269 0.61 -16.70 28.43
C ASN A 269 -0.23 -17.44 27.39
N TRP A 270 0.42 -18.17 26.48
CA TRP A 270 -0.26 -18.95 25.44
C TRP A 270 -0.93 -20.21 25.95
N GLY A 271 -0.46 -20.75 27.09
CA GLY A 271 -1.05 -21.91 27.75
C GLY A 271 -1.27 -23.15 26.87
N GLY A 272 -0.49 -23.29 25.78
CA GLY A 272 -0.61 -24.41 24.83
C GLY A 272 -1.84 -24.34 23.91
N ILE A 273 -2.33 -23.15 23.59
CA ILE A 273 -3.42 -22.94 22.64
C ILE A 273 -3.14 -23.66 21.30
N ASP A 274 -4.10 -24.47 20.84
CA ASP A 274 -4.00 -25.21 19.59
C ASP A 274 -4.31 -24.30 18.39
N THR A 275 -3.26 -23.92 17.67
CA THR A 275 -3.33 -23.05 16.48
C THR A 275 -3.21 -23.82 15.17
N SER A 276 -3.20 -25.15 15.20
CA SER A 276 -2.96 -26.01 14.03
C SER A 276 -3.97 -25.82 12.90
N SER A 277 -5.19 -25.36 13.19
CA SER A 277 -6.24 -25.09 12.19
C SER A 277 -6.22 -23.66 11.65
N VAL A 278 -5.43 -22.76 12.25
CA VAL A 278 -5.47 -21.32 11.94
C VAL A 278 -4.74 -21.04 10.63
N GLN A 279 -5.40 -20.27 9.77
CA GLN A 279 -4.89 -19.84 8.46
C GLN A 279 -4.58 -18.34 8.42
N VAL A 280 -5.15 -17.54 9.33
CA VAL A 280 -5.07 -16.08 9.30
C VAL A 280 -4.62 -15.51 10.65
N PHE A 281 -3.50 -14.80 10.64
CA PHE A 281 -2.97 -13.98 11.75
C PHE A 281 -2.95 -12.48 11.42
N SER A 282 -3.61 -12.07 10.35
CA SER A 282 -3.64 -10.66 9.93
C SER A 282 -4.04 -9.73 11.07
N HIS A 283 -3.32 -8.62 11.23
CA HIS A 283 -3.55 -7.60 12.26
C HIS A 283 -3.53 -8.07 13.73
N MET A 284 -3.14 -9.32 14.04
CA MET A 284 -3.28 -9.91 15.38
C MET A 284 -2.71 -9.03 16.49
N PHE A 285 -1.58 -8.39 16.24
CA PHE A 285 -0.85 -7.50 17.17
C PHE A 285 -0.73 -6.07 16.65
N ALA A 286 -1.54 -5.68 15.66
CA ALA A 286 -1.43 -4.34 15.08
C ALA A 286 -1.68 -3.27 16.15
N ASN A 287 -0.77 -2.30 16.26
CA ASN A 287 -0.78 -1.22 17.25
C ASN A 287 -0.90 -1.74 18.71
N SER A 288 -0.31 -2.89 19.00
CA SER A 288 -0.22 -3.43 20.36
C SER A 288 1.04 -2.92 21.08
N GLY A 289 1.00 -2.93 22.41
CA GLY A 289 2.10 -2.46 23.27
C GLY A 289 3.19 -3.49 23.55
N VAL A 290 3.15 -4.65 22.88
CA VAL A 290 4.05 -5.78 23.15
C VAL A 290 5.50 -5.38 22.92
N GLU A 291 6.39 -5.84 23.79
CA GLU A 291 7.81 -5.50 23.77
C GLU A 291 8.67 -6.74 23.46
N ASN A 292 8.41 -7.83 24.19
CA ASN A 292 9.06 -9.11 24.02
C ASN A 292 7.99 -10.16 23.74
N LEU A 293 8.03 -10.76 22.56
CA LEU A 293 7.00 -11.69 22.12
C LEU A 293 7.61 -13.04 21.74
N ASP A 294 7.14 -14.09 22.39
CA ASP A 294 7.49 -15.46 22.03
C ASP A 294 6.31 -16.13 21.33
N LEU A 295 6.51 -16.58 20.09
CA LEU A 295 5.51 -17.29 19.29
C LEU A 295 5.96 -18.72 18.94
N SER A 296 7.10 -19.17 19.48
CA SER A 296 7.70 -20.47 19.16
C SER A 296 6.82 -21.67 19.55
N THR A 297 5.87 -21.48 20.46
CA THR A 297 4.93 -22.53 20.90
C THR A 297 3.67 -22.62 20.03
N LEU A 298 3.46 -21.72 19.07
CA LEU A 298 2.30 -21.72 18.19
C LEU A 298 2.58 -22.52 16.92
N ASP A 299 1.55 -23.18 16.39
CA ASP A 299 1.61 -23.91 15.13
C ASP A 299 1.20 -22.98 13.97
N TRP A 300 2.16 -22.76 13.05
CA TRP A 300 1.99 -21.92 11.86
C TRP A 300 1.83 -22.72 10.57
N SER A 301 1.78 -24.06 10.67
CA SER A 301 1.86 -24.96 9.50
C SER A 301 0.76 -24.72 8.47
N ASN A 302 -0.39 -24.17 8.90
CA ASN A 302 -1.52 -23.82 8.04
C ASN A 302 -1.71 -22.31 7.82
N VAL A 303 -0.88 -21.45 8.44
CA VAL A 303 -1.01 -19.99 8.33
C VAL A 303 -0.58 -19.56 6.93
N ARG A 304 -1.47 -18.84 6.25
CA ARG A 304 -1.29 -18.31 4.89
C ARG A 304 -1.20 -16.79 4.87
N GLU A 305 -1.96 -16.14 5.75
CA GLU A 305 -2.13 -14.69 5.82
C GLU A 305 -1.58 -14.13 7.14
N ALA A 306 -0.44 -13.43 7.06
CA ALA A 306 0.18 -12.74 8.19
C ALA A 306 0.27 -11.21 7.94
N SER A 307 -0.59 -10.70 7.04
CA SER A 307 -0.55 -9.30 6.65
C SER A 307 -0.79 -8.37 7.84
N SER A 308 0.03 -7.32 7.96
CA SER A 308 -0.07 -6.34 9.05
C SER A 308 -0.07 -6.93 10.47
N MET A 309 0.41 -8.16 10.66
CA MET A 309 0.32 -8.87 11.94
C MET A 309 0.87 -8.03 13.10
N PHE A 310 2.00 -7.34 12.90
CA PHE A 310 2.65 -6.45 13.87
C PHE A 310 2.67 -4.99 13.42
N SER A 311 1.79 -4.58 12.50
CA SER A 311 1.79 -3.21 11.99
C SER A 311 1.64 -2.21 13.12
N ASP A 312 2.54 -1.24 13.20
CA ASP A 312 2.56 -0.16 14.20
C ASP A 312 2.68 -0.65 15.66
N ALA A 313 3.14 -1.89 15.89
CA ALA A 313 3.59 -2.34 17.21
C ALA A 313 4.96 -1.69 17.51
N ASP A 314 4.95 -0.39 17.79
CA ASP A 314 6.13 0.47 17.84
C ASP A 314 7.10 0.14 18.98
N LYS A 315 6.61 -0.48 20.06
CA LYS A 315 7.39 -0.96 21.21
C LYS A 315 7.98 -2.35 21.03
N LEU A 316 7.64 -3.08 19.97
CA LEU A 316 8.09 -4.45 19.78
C LEU A 316 9.60 -4.47 19.53
N GLU A 317 10.37 -4.96 20.50
CA GLU A 317 11.83 -5.02 20.46
C GLU A 317 12.33 -6.40 20.06
N ARG A 318 11.66 -7.46 20.53
CA ARG A 318 12.09 -8.85 20.32
C ARG A 318 10.93 -9.75 19.90
N ILE A 319 11.18 -10.58 18.91
CA ILE A 319 10.29 -11.66 18.49
C ILE A 319 11.07 -12.96 18.43
N ASN A 320 10.60 -13.98 19.16
CA ASN A 320 11.10 -15.34 19.04
C ASN A 320 10.18 -16.16 18.12
N LEU A 321 10.72 -16.57 16.97
CA LEU A 321 10.06 -17.43 15.98
C LEU A 321 10.80 -18.76 15.82
N THR A 322 11.70 -19.12 16.75
CA THR A 322 12.52 -20.32 16.60
C THR A 322 11.66 -21.57 16.44
N GLY A 323 11.90 -22.35 15.38
CA GLY A 323 11.26 -23.65 15.17
C GLY A 323 9.84 -23.61 14.58
N ILE A 324 9.30 -22.43 14.25
CA ILE A 324 7.97 -22.35 13.63
C ILE A 324 8.01 -22.87 12.19
N ASN A 325 6.92 -23.50 11.75
CA ASN A 325 6.75 -23.94 10.36
C ASN A 325 5.90 -22.93 9.58
N THR A 326 6.52 -22.09 8.76
CA THR A 326 5.81 -21.09 7.94
C THR A 326 5.70 -21.44 6.45
N VAL A 327 5.88 -22.71 6.07
CA VAL A 327 5.88 -23.16 4.66
C VAL A 327 4.57 -22.88 3.91
N SER A 328 3.50 -22.54 4.61
CA SER A 328 2.20 -22.20 4.04
C SER A 328 1.97 -20.70 3.84
N LEU A 329 2.87 -19.83 4.33
CA LEU A 329 2.71 -18.38 4.19
C LEU A 329 2.69 -17.97 2.72
N THR A 330 1.65 -17.23 2.34
CA THR A 330 1.50 -16.66 1.01
C THR A 330 1.55 -15.13 1.03
N ASN A 331 1.20 -14.50 2.15
CA ASN A 331 1.12 -13.04 2.25
C ASN A 331 1.69 -12.52 3.57
N MET A 332 2.69 -11.64 3.47
CA MET A 332 3.32 -10.95 4.58
C MET A 332 3.30 -9.43 4.39
N SER A 333 2.38 -8.91 3.56
CA SER A 333 2.30 -7.48 3.30
C SER A 333 2.12 -6.68 4.60
N SER A 334 2.93 -5.65 4.79
CA SER A 334 2.93 -4.80 6.00
C SER A 334 3.15 -5.52 7.33
N MET A 335 3.61 -6.77 7.34
CA MET A 335 3.69 -7.59 8.57
C MET A 335 4.42 -6.89 9.73
N PHE A 336 5.55 -6.23 9.46
CA PHE A 336 6.35 -5.46 10.42
C PHE A 336 6.37 -3.96 10.10
N LYS A 337 5.35 -3.45 9.40
CA LYS A 337 5.27 -2.03 9.08
C LYS A 337 5.24 -1.21 10.38
N GLY A 338 6.05 -0.17 10.50
CA GLY A 338 6.02 0.74 11.64
C GLY A 338 6.52 0.14 12.97
N THR A 339 7.15 -1.03 12.98
CA THR A 339 7.80 -1.59 14.18
C THR A 339 9.11 -0.85 14.47
N LYS A 340 9.01 0.33 15.08
CA LYS A 340 10.14 1.27 15.23
C LYS A 340 11.24 0.81 16.19
N SER A 341 10.99 -0.21 17.01
CA SER A 341 11.94 -0.70 18.02
C SER A 341 12.47 -2.11 17.76
N LEU A 342 12.10 -2.75 16.64
CA LEU A 342 12.41 -4.16 16.36
C LEU A 342 13.92 -4.37 16.19
N LYS A 343 14.56 -4.88 17.26
CA LYS A 343 16.00 -5.06 17.34
C LYS A 343 16.42 -6.52 17.22
N TYR A 344 15.62 -7.42 17.80
CA TYR A 344 15.91 -8.85 17.86
C TYR A 344 14.84 -9.61 17.08
N PHE A 345 15.10 -9.75 15.78
CA PHE A 345 14.33 -10.57 14.85
C PHE A 345 15.32 -11.33 13.97
N ASN A 346 15.13 -12.64 13.85
CA ASN A 346 15.93 -13.50 12.97
C ASN A 346 15.13 -13.83 11.70
N PRO A 347 15.44 -13.23 10.54
CA PRO A 347 14.71 -13.56 9.32
C PRO A 347 14.78 -15.03 8.92
N ALA A 348 15.83 -15.76 9.30
CA ALA A 348 16.00 -17.18 8.98
C ALA A 348 14.97 -18.10 9.65
N ASP A 349 14.27 -17.64 10.67
CA ASP A 349 13.18 -18.38 11.32
C ASP A 349 11.93 -18.48 10.41
N LEU A 350 11.83 -17.64 9.38
CA LEU A 350 10.71 -17.62 8.42
C LEU A 350 11.10 -18.30 7.11
N ASN A 351 10.37 -19.36 6.76
CA ASN A 351 10.31 -19.88 5.40
C ASN A 351 9.31 -19.05 4.58
N VAL A 352 9.81 -18.36 3.55
CA VAL A 352 9.02 -17.49 2.67
C VAL A 352 8.85 -18.03 1.24
N SER A 353 9.19 -19.30 0.98
CA SER A 353 9.21 -19.92 -0.36
C SER A 353 7.87 -19.93 -1.12
N LYS A 354 6.74 -19.72 -0.42
CA LYS A 354 5.41 -19.59 -1.03
C LYS A 354 4.83 -18.17 -0.98
N VAL A 355 5.55 -17.22 -0.39
CA VAL A 355 5.10 -15.85 -0.26
C VAL A 355 5.07 -15.19 -1.64
N VAL A 356 3.94 -14.57 -1.97
CA VAL A 356 3.74 -13.83 -3.23
C VAL A 356 3.73 -12.32 -3.03
N ASN A 357 3.57 -11.84 -1.79
CA ASN A 357 3.43 -10.42 -1.47
C ASN A 357 4.25 -10.03 -0.22
N LEU A 358 5.27 -9.19 -0.43
CA LEU A 358 6.12 -8.57 0.60
C LEU A 358 5.94 -7.04 0.66
N SER A 359 4.88 -6.50 0.05
CA SER A 359 4.67 -5.06 0.00
C SER A 359 4.61 -4.45 1.40
N SER A 360 5.41 -3.40 1.62
CA SER A 360 5.59 -2.71 2.90
C SER A 360 5.96 -3.59 4.09
N ALA A 361 6.43 -4.83 3.90
CA ALA A 361 6.64 -5.80 4.98
C ALA A 361 7.50 -5.24 6.13
N PHE A 362 8.47 -4.38 5.84
CA PHE A 362 9.37 -3.73 6.80
C PHE A 362 9.35 -2.19 6.67
N ALA A 363 8.30 -1.62 6.08
CA ALA A 363 8.22 -0.17 5.90
C ALA A 363 8.19 0.55 7.26
N GLY A 364 9.09 1.49 7.51
CA GLY A 364 9.18 2.24 8.76
C GLY A 364 9.69 1.41 9.95
N THR A 365 10.26 0.22 9.71
CA THR A 365 10.89 -0.58 10.77
C THR A 365 12.15 0.13 11.31
N GLY A 366 12.44 -0.03 12.59
CA GLY A 366 13.59 0.58 13.27
C GLY A 366 14.12 -0.32 14.38
N GLY A 367 15.13 0.14 15.13
CA GLY A 367 15.74 -0.58 16.25
C GLY A 367 16.98 -1.41 15.88
N ALA A 368 16.92 -2.20 14.81
CA ALA A 368 18.08 -2.90 14.27
C ALA A 368 18.89 -2.03 13.29
N THR A 369 20.22 -2.23 13.29
CA THR A 369 21.12 -1.59 12.31
C THR A 369 21.43 -2.49 11.11
N SER A 370 21.13 -3.79 11.21
CA SER A 370 21.31 -4.73 10.12
C SER A 370 20.39 -5.93 10.23
N TYR A 371 20.00 -6.47 9.07
CA TYR A 371 19.32 -7.76 8.97
C TYR A 371 19.96 -8.63 7.88
N ASP A 372 19.93 -9.94 8.10
CA ASP A 372 20.32 -10.92 7.09
C ASP A 372 19.09 -11.66 6.55
N PHE A 373 18.74 -11.38 5.29
CA PHE A 373 17.64 -12.03 4.59
C PHE A 373 18.11 -13.02 3.53
N SER A 374 19.41 -13.36 3.48
CA SER A 374 19.98 -14.22 2.42
C SER A 374 19.40 -15.63 2.40
N SER A 375 18.80 -16.09 3.51
CA SER A 375 18.14 -17.39 3.60
C SER A 375 16.74 -17.44 2.94
N TRP A 376 16.19 -16.30 2.51
CA TRP A 376 14.85 -16.22 1.95
C TRP A 376 14.79 -16.63 0.48
N ASP A 377 13.98 -17.65 0.18
CA ASP A 377 13.55 -17.95 -1.18
C ASP A 377 12.39 -17.02 -1.57
N VAL A 378 12.72 -15.94 -2.28
CA VAL A 378 11.75 -14.95 -2.77
C VAL A 378 11.29 -15.21 -4.21
N SER A 379 11.59 -16.38 -4.79
CA SER A 379 11.33 -16.70 -6.21
C SER A 379 9.84 -16.67 -6.61
N LYS A 380 8.93 -16.70 -5.63
CA LYS A 380 7.48 -16.57 -5.85
C LYS A 380 6.93 -15.17 -5.63
N VAL A 381 7.70 -14.28 -5.03
CA VAL A 381 7.24 -12.92 -4.70
C VAL A 381 7.01 -12.12 -5.98
N VAL A 382 5.82 -11.54 -6.09
CA VAL A 382 5.40 -10.68 -7.21
C VAL A 382 5.52 -9.21 -6.83
N ASP A 383 5.29 -8.87 -5.55
CA ASP A 383 5.17 -7.49 -5.07
C ASP A 383 6.13 -7.17 -3.93
N PHE A 384 7.10 -6.28 -4.20
CA PHE A 384 8.09 -5.73 -3.26
C PHE A 384 7.85 -4.24 -2.97
N THR A 385 6.69 -3.70 -3.35
CA THR A 385 6.39 -2.27 -3.25
C THR A 385 6.58 -1.77 -1.82
N TYR A 386 7.37 -0.71 -1.62
CA TYR A 386 7.69 -0.10 -0.33
C TYR A 386 8.32 -1.04 0.73
N MET A 387 8.86 -2.21 0.35
CA MET A 387 9.25 -3.25 1.33
C MET A 387 10.10 -2.72 2.50
N PHE A 388 11.08 -1.85 2.24
CA PHE A 388 11.97 -1.24 3.24
C PHE A 388 11.83 0.28 3.34
N ASP A 389 10.73 0.84 2.83
CA ASP A 389 10.50 2.28 2.82
C ASP A 389 10.59 2.89 4.23
N GLY A 390 11.47 3.86 4.44
CA GLY A 390 11.53 4.57 5.73
C GLY A 390 12.17 3.76 6.86
N ALA A 391 12.84 2.64 6.55
CA ALA A 391 13.58 1.84 7.53
C ALA A 391 14.87 2.55 7.96
N ASN A 392 14.72 3.63 8.74
CA ASN A 392 15.74 4.65 8.93
C ASN A 392 16.99 4.17 9.68
N ASP A 393 16.87 3.16 10.55
CA ASP A 393 17.98 2.71 11.39
C ASP A 393 18.91 1.72 10.69
N LEU A 394 18.43 1.09 9.61
CA LEU A 394 19.21 0.11 8.86
C LEU A 394 20.40 0.77 8.16
N LYS A 395 21.59 0.22 8.43
CA LYS A 395 22.87 0.54 7.80
C LYS A 395 23.32 -0.53 6.81
N ASN A 396 22.82 -1.75 6.96
CA ASN A 396 23.14 -2.89 6.11
C ASN A 396 21.93 -3.83 5.99
N ILE A 397 21.67 -4.34 4.79
CA ILE A 397 20.71 -5.42 4.54
C ILE A 397 21.39 -6.46 3.65
N ASN A 398 21.50 -7.70 4.11
CA ASN A 398 22.01 -8.78 3.27
C ASN A 398 20.85 -9.41 2.48
N LEU A 399 20.86 -9.20 1.17
CA LEU A 399 19.87 -9.72 0.21
C LEU A 399 20.50 -10.75 -0.75
N SER A 400 21.70 -11.25 -0.44
CA SER A 400 22.42 -12.14 -1.33
C SER A 400 21.63 -13.42 -1.62
N GLY A 401 21.67 -13.88 -2.87
CA GLY A 401 21.00 -15.10 -3.31
C GLY A 401 19.52 -14.94 -3.68
N TRP A 402 18.92 -13.76 -3.52
CA TRP A 402 17.53 -13.53 -3.90
C TRP A 402 17.30 -13.66 -5.41
N ASP A 403 16.44 -14.60 -5.81
CA ASP A 403 15.86 -14.68 -7.16
C ASP A 403 14.57 -13.84 -7.22
N VAL A 404 14.68 -12.66 -7.84
CA VAL A 404 13.54 -11.74 -8.01
C VAL A 404 12.92 -11.82 -9.41
N SER A 405 13.20 -12.87 -10.18
CA SER A 405 12.76 -13.00 -11.58
C SER A 405 11.24 -13.00 -11.76
N ASN A 406 10.49 -13.39 -10.73
CA ASN A 406 9.04 -13.34 -10.72
C ASN A 406 8.45 -11.98 -10.28
N GLY A 407 9.28 -11.08 -9.74
CA GLY A 407 8.86 -9.78 -9.26
C GLY A 407 8.37 -8.87 -10.38
N GLU A 408 7.19 -8.28 -10.21
CA GLU A 408 6.60 -7.33 -11.16
C GLU A 408 6.64 -5.89 -10.66
N ARG A 409 6.58 -5.69 -9.33
CA ARG A 409 6.49 -4.36 -8.68
C ARG A 409 7.60 -4.16 -7.65
N PHE A 410 8.42 -3.13 -7.86
CA PHE A 410 9.53 -2.71 -7.00
C PHE A 410 9.43 -1.21 -6.64
N TYR A 411 8.23 -0.64 -6.76
CA TYR A 411 8.00 0.77 -6.46
C TYR A 411 8.54 1.11 -5.08
N ASN A 412 9.44 2.09 -5.00
CA ASN A 412 9.91 2.63 -3.73
C ASN A 412 10.47 1.60 -2.74
N MET A 413 10.96 0.45 -3.22
CA MET A 413 11.37 -0.68 -2.38
C MET A 413 12.39 -0.28 -1.30
N PHE A 414 13.36 0.56 -1.65
CA PHE A 414 14.45 1.03 -0.79
C PHE A 414 14.44 2.55 -0.66
N GLN A 415 13.27 3.19 -0.63
CA GLN A 415 13.23 4.65 -0.46
C GLN A 415 13.39 5.06 1.01
N ARG A 416 13.91 6.27 1.25
CA ARG A 416 13.93 6.90 2.58
C ARG A 416 14.58 6.06 3.69
N MET A 417 15.54 5.21 3.36
CA MET A 417 16.37 4.50 4.33
C MET A 417 17.45 5.46 4.86
N GLY A 418 17.16 6.11 5.99
CA GLY A 418 17.96 7.21 6.53
C GLY A 418 19.45 6.92 6.80
N ASN A 419 19.83 5.68 7.10
CA ASN A 419 21.21 5.32 7.45
C ASN A 419 21.89 4.33 6.50
N ILE A 420 21.23 3.90 5.41
CA ILE A 420 21.83 2.98 4.45
C ILE A 420 22.95 3.69 3.68
N GLU A 421 24.13 3.06 3.57
CA GLU A 421 25.26 3.61 2.80
C GLU A 421 25.49 2.85 1.49
N GLU A 422 25.13 1.57 1.45
CA GLU A 422 25.29 0.70 0.29
C GLU A 422 24.08 -0.22 0.17
N ILE A 423 23.60 -0.41 -1.06
CA ILE A 423 22.57 -1.40 -1.38
C ILE A 423 23.14 -2.35 -2.42
N ASP A 424 23.31 -3.62 -2.03
CA ASP A 424 23.73 -4.69 -2.94
C ASP A 424 22.50 -5.44 -3.47
N VAL A 425 22.25 -5.26 -4.78
CA VAL A 425 21.23 -5.99 -5.55
C VAL A 425 21.87 -6.75 -6.71
N SER A 426 23.12 -7.18 -6.55
CA SER A 426 23.86 -7.92 -7.58
C SER A 426 23.24 -9.26 -7.94
N SER A 427 22.46 -9.89 -7.07
CA SER A 427 21.72 -11.11 -7.40
C SER A 427 20.39 -10.84 -8.13
N PHE A 428 19.97 -9.58 -8.27
CA PHE A 428 18.64 -9.27 -8.79
C PHE A 428 18.61 -9.34 -10.31
N HIS A 429 17.77 -10.25 -10.83
CA HIS A 429 17.45 -10.36 -12.26
C HIS A 429 15.95 -10.12 -12.51
N PRO A 430 15.45 -8.87 -12.42
CA PRO A 430 14.03 -8.55 -12.36
C PRO A 430 13.34 -8.56 -13.75
N ILE A 431 13.44 -9.67 -14.47
CA ILE A 431 13.02 -9.78 -15.88
C ILE A 431 11.53 -9.51 -16.10
N LYS A 432 10.65 -9.72 -15.11
CA LYS A 432 9.22 -9.42 -15.19
C LYS A 432 8.83 -8.03 -14.69
N ALA A 433 9.79 -7.25 -14.18
CA ALA A 433 9.48 -5.94 -13.61
C ALA A 433 8.85 -5.01 -14.64
N ARG A 434 7.71 -4.43 -14.27
CA ARG A 434 7.04 -3.35 -15.03
C ARG A 434 7.16 -2.01 -14.32
N ALA A 435 7.36 -2.06 -13.01
CA ALA A 435 7.21 -0.96 -12.08
C ALA A 435 8.45 -0.83 -11.18
N MET A 436 9.27 0.20 -11.40
CA MET A 436 10.50 0.47 -10.64
C MET A 436 10.66 1.94 -10.23
N SER A 437 9.60 2.75 -10.35
CA SER A 437 9.71 4.17 -10.03
C SER A 437 10.09 4.36 -8.55
N GLY A 438 11.09 5.21 -8.31
CA GLY A 438 11.57 5.56 -6.98
C GLY A 438 12.24 4.43 -6.19
N MET A 439 12.62 3.32 -6.82
CA MET A 439 13.14 2.13 -6.14
C MET A 439 14.26 2.44 -5.11
N PHE A 440 15.13 3.41 -5.40
CA PHE A 440 16.26 3.81 -4.53
C PHE A 440 16.20 5.29 -4.12
N GLN A 441 15.04 5.94 -4.13
CA GLN A 441 14.98 7.41 -3.94
C GLN A 441 15.13 7.88 -2.48
N ALA A 442 15.53 9.13 -2.31
CA ALA A 442 15.49 9.86 -1.04
C ALA A 442 16.27 9.21 0.12
N ASN A 443 17.41 8.57 -0.17
CA ASN A 443 18.31 7.99 0.82
C ASN A 443 19.46 8.98 1.13
N PRO A 444 19.42 9.69 2.26
CA PRO A 444 20.33 10.80 2.53
C PRO A 444 21.80 10.39 2.74
N LYS A 445 22.09 9.11 2.96
CA LYS A 445 23.45 8.59 3.19
C LYS A 445 23.90 7.54 2.16
N LEU A 446 23.05 7.20 1.19
CA LEU A 446 23.37 6.18 0.19
C LEU A 446 24.53 6.67 -0.69
N LYS A 447 25.63 5.92 -0.68
CA LYS A 447 26.86 6.22 -1.44
C LYS A 447 27.00 5.34 -2.68
N LYS A 448 26.43 4.13 -2.66
CA LYS A 448 26.64 3.12 -3.68
C LYS A 448 25.44 2.19 -3.87
N VAL A 449 25.16 1.83 -5.12
CA VAL A 449 24.24 0.73 -5.46
C VAL A 449 24.97 -0.25 -6.37
N ILE A 450 24.95 -1.54 -6.01
CA ILE A 450 25.67 -2.59 -6.73
C ILE A 450 24.69 -3.38 -7.59
N PHE A 451 24.98 -3.44 -8.89
CA PHE A 451 24.25 -4.20 -9.87
C PHE A 451 25.14 -5.26 -10.53
N ASN A 452 24.54 -6.36 -11.00
CA ASN A 452 25.18 -7.31 -11.91
C ASN A 452 24.10 -7.87 -12.86
N ASN A 453 24.20 -7.55 -14.15
CA ASN A 453 23.20 -7.94 -15.16
C ASN A 453 21.76 -7.61 -14.75
N PHE A 454 21.54 -6.38 -14.27
CA PHE A 454 20.23 -5.93 -13.77
C PHE A 454 19.26 -5.66 -14.92
N ASP A 455 18.44 -6.66 -15.27
CA ASP A 455 17.63 -6.65 -16.48
C ASP A 455 16.31 -5.88 -16.34
N THR A 456 16.25 -4.69 -16.94
CA THR A 456 15.09 -3.79 -16.89
C THR A 456 14.21 -3.80 -18.15
N ARG A 457 14.34 -4.83 -19.01
CA ARG A 457 13.75 -4.82 -20.37
C ARG A 457 12.24 -4.57 -20.44
N ASN A 458 11.50 -4.91 -19.40
CA ASN A 458 10.03 -4.81 -19.35
C ASN A 458 9.53 -3.58 -18.56
N VAL A 459 10.44 -2.78 -18.01
CA VAL A 459 10.11 -1.59 -17.23
C VAL A 459 9.60 -0.49 -18.18
N VAL A 460 8.47 0.11 -17.83
CA VAL A 460 7.86 1.19 -18.62
C VAL A 460 8.00 2.58 -17.99
N ASN A 461 8.29 2.64 -16.68
CA ASN A 461 8.46 3.88 -15.93
C ASN A 461 9.66 3.75 -14.96
N MET A 462 10.65 4.65 -15.13
CA MET A 462 11.85 4.78 -14.28
C MET A 462 11.88 6.12 -13.54
N ASP A 463 10.72 6.74 -13.34
CA ASP A 463 10.61 8.02 -12.67
C ASP A 463 11.21 7.92 -11.25
N LEU A 464 11.95 8.95 -10.85
CA LEU A 464 12.53 9.10 -9.51
C LEU A 464 13.50 7.98 -9.09
N MET A 465 13.87 7.02 -9.95
CA MET A 465 14.54 5.76 -9.53
C MET A 465 15.72 5.96 -8.56
N PHE A 466 16.53 6.99 -8.78
CA PHE A 466 17.67 7.39 -7.94
C PHE A 466 17.57 8.83 -7.40
N ALA A 467 16.38 9.43 -7.45
CA ALA A 467 16.19 10.84 -7.09
C ALA A 467 16.51 11.13 -5.61
N ASP A 468 16.95 12.34 -5.32
CA ASP A 468 17.14 12.89 -3.98
C ASP A 468 18.11 12.04 -3.12
N ASN A 469 19.15 11.47 -3.73
CA ASN A 469 20.29 10.80 -3.07
C ASN A 469 21.55 11.70 -3.10
N PRO A 470 21.70 12.67 -2.17
CA PRO A 470 22.76 13.68 -2.26
C PRO A 470 24.17 13.14 -2.08
N GLU A 471 24.32 11.97 -1.42
CA GLU A 471 25.61 11.33 -1.10
C GLU A 471 26.03 10.23 -2.09
N LEU A 472 25.22 9.95 -3.11
CA LEU A 472 25.48 8.87 -4.07
C LEU A 472 26.66 9.25 -5.00
N ILE A 473 27.70 8.42 -4.99
CA ILE A 473 28.97 8.66 -5.70
C ILE A 473 29.37 7.51 -6.65
N ASP A 474 28.83 6.31 -6.45
CA ASP A 474 29.15 5.11 -7.24
C ASP A 474 27.85 4.47 -7.75
N LEU A 475 27.62 4.57 -9.06
CA LEU A 475 26.42 4.10 -9.73
C LEU A 475 26.73 3.66 -11.15
N ASP A 476 26.54 2.37 -11.44
CA ASP A 476 26.68 1.78 -12.77
C ASP A 476 25.31 1.32 -13.31
N VAL A 477 24.82 2.00 -14.36
CA VAL A 477 23.54 1.69 -15.03
C VAL A 477 23.74 1.10 -16.44
N THR A 478 24.97 0.69 -16.79
CA THR A 478 25.31 0.22 -18.14
C THR A 478 24.64 -1.10 -18.54
N SER A 479 24.15 -1.86 -17.56
CA SER A 479 23.40 -3.10 -17.79
C SER A 479 21.90 -2.90 -18.07
N PHE A 480 21.38 -1.68 -17.92
CA PHE A 480 19.94 -1.42 -18.03
C PHE A 480 19.46 -1.52 -19.49
N LYS A 481 18.28 -2.11 -19.68
CA LYS A 481 17.61 -2.26 -20.98
C LYS A 481 16.37 -1.38 -21.01
N THR A 482 16.51 -0.18 -21.53
CA THR A 482 15.49 0.88 -21.38
C THR A 482 14.51 1.01 -22.55
N GLY A 483 14.56 0.14 -23.56
CA GLY A 483 13.84 0.34 -24.83
C GLY A 483 12.30 0.41 -24.74
N ASN A 484 11.72 -0.01 -23.62
CA ASN A 484 10.28 0.09 -23.33
C ASN A 484 9.91 1.24 -22.37
N VAL A 485 10.90 1.96 -21.85
CA VAL A 485 10.69 3.04 -20.87
C VAL A 485 10.07 4.24 -21.57
N GLN A 486 8.91 4.67 -21.06
CA GLN A 486 8.17 5.82 -21.57
C GLN A 486 8.47 7.10 -20.80
N SER A 487 8.94 6.99 -19.55
CA SER A 487 9.19 8.12 -18.66
C SER A 487 10.44 7.92 -17.82
N PHE A 488 11.32 8.92 -17.85
CA PHE A 488 12.57 9.04 -17.07
C PHE A 488 12.53 10.24 -16.10
N ASN A 489 11.34 10.69 -15.72
CA ASN A 489 11.19 11.95 -14.99
C ASN A 489 11.93 11.88 -13.66
N ASN A 490 12.78 12.87 -13.42
CA ASN A 490 13.56 13.00 -12.19
C ASN A 490 14.48 11.80 -11.88
N MET A 491 14.77 10.89 -12.82
CA MET A 491 15.46 9.63 -12.54
C MET A 491 16.74 9.80 -11.71
N PHE A 492 17.54 10.83 -11.99
CA PHE A 492 18.79 11.17 -11.29
C PHE A 492 18.72 12.55 -10.61
N ARG A 493 17.53 13.11 -10.39
CA ARG A 493 17.39 14.45 -9.82
C ARG A 493 18.07 14.54 -8.45
N LYS A 494 18.88 15.57 -8.23
CA LYS A 494 19.61 15.83 -6.97
C LYS A 494 20.54 14.70 -6.53
N VAL A 495 21.05 13.90 -7.46
CA VAL A 495 22.21 13.04 -7.24
C VAL A 495 23.46 13.93 -7.30
N SER A 496 23.66 14.74 -6.26
CA SER A 496 24.51 15.93 -6.33
C SER A 496 26.02 15.66 -6.37
N LYS A 497 26.47 14.54 -5.80
CA LYS A 497 27.90 14.19 -5.66
C LYS A 497 28.42 13.22 -6.73
N LEU A 498 27.54 12.71 -7.60
CA LEU A 498 27.94 11.80 -8.67
C LEU A 498 28.71 12.57 -9.74
N LYS A 499 29.93 12.11 -10.04
CA LYS A 499 30.85 12.80 -10.96
C LYS A 499 30.80 12.27 -12.39
N ASN A 500 30.56 10.96 -12.52
CA ASN A 500 30.51 10.25 -13.79
C ASN A 500 29.23 9.42 -13.83
N LEU A 501 28.58 9.38 -14.98
CA LEU A 501 27.39 8.57 -15.20
C LEU A 501 27.35 8.18 -16.68
N ASP A 502 27.48 6.88 -16.97
CA ASP A 502 27.33 6.37 -18.33
C ASP A 502 25.88 5.95 -18.58
N VAL A 503 25.22 6.64 -19.50
CA VAL A 503 23.86 6.37 -19.98
C VAL A 503 23.82 6.21 -21.51
N SER A 504 24.98 5.96 -22.12
CA SER A 504 25.12 5.83 -23.58
C SER A 504 24.38 4.60 -24.12
N ASN A 505 24.17 3.59 -23.29
CA ASN A 505 23.44 2.36 -23.60
C ASN A 505 21.90 2.52 -23.57
N PHE A 506 21.37 3.65 -23.12
CA PHE A 506 19.92 3.82 -22.98
C PHE A 506 19.25 3.88 -24.37
N ASP A 507 18.40 2.90 -24.68
CA ASP A 507 17.44 2.98 -25.79
C ASP A 507 16.26 3.87 -25.35
N THR A 508 16.21 5.08 -25.90
CA THR A 508 15.22 6.11 -25.57
C THR A 508 14.07 6.21 -26.56
N LYS A 509 13.99 5.32 -27.57
CA LYS A 509 13.03 5.47 -28.68
C LYS A 509 11.56 5.52 -28.23
N SER A 510 11.23 4.88 -27.11
CA SER A 510 9.86 4.81 -26.58
C SER A 510 9.53 5.96 -25.61
N ALA A 511 10.53 6.76 -25.24
CA ALA A 511 10.41 7.75 -24.18
C ALA A 511 9.68 9.00 -24.67
N ARG A 512 8.72 9.45 -23.85
CA ARG A 512 7.94 10.68 -24.07
C ARG A 512 8.35 11.81 -23.15
N SER A 513 8.94 11.50 -21.99
CA SER A 513 9.23 12.50 -20.95
C SER A 513 10.59 12.26 -20.28
N PHE A 514 11.38 13.33 -20.19
CA PHE A 514 12.70 13.41 -19.56
C PHE A 514 12.74 14.52 -18.49
N SER A 515 11.57 14.88 -17.97
CA SER A 515 11.41 16.05 -17.11
C SER A 515 12.34 15.96 -15.91
N SER A 516 13.21 16.95 -15.75
CA SER A 516 14.16 17.08 -14.64
C SER A 516 15.08 15.87 -14.45
N MET A 517 15.31 15.05 -15.47
CA MET A 517 16.03 13.76 -15.35
C MET A 517 17.38 13.89 -14.64
N PHE A 518 18.17 14.93 -14.96
CA PHE A 518 19.47 15.20 -14.35
C PHE A 518 19.47 16.47 -13.48
N SER A 519 18.30 17.00 -13.14
CA SER A 519 18.22 18.28 -12.45
C SER A 519 18.99 18.27 -11.13
N ASN A 520 19.85 19.27 -10.90
CA ASN A 520 20.70 19.44 -9.73
C ASN A 520 21.74 18.31 -9.52
N CYS A 521 22.21 17.65 -10.58
CA CYS A 521 23.45 16.86 -10.55
C CYS A 521 24.67 17.80 -10.54
N PHE A 522 24.95 18.42 -9.38
CA PHE A 522 25.91 19.53 -9.29
C PHE A 522 27.33 19.16 -9.70
N GLU A 523 27.82 17.96 -9.35
CA GLU A 523 29.19 17.51 -9.61
C GLU A 523 29.37 16.68 -10.90
N LEU A 524 28.30 16.42 -11.65
CA LEU A 524 28.37 15.63 -12.88
C LEU A 524 29.18 16.37 -13.95
N LYS A 525 30.30 15.79 -14.40
CA LYS A 525 31.29 16.46 -15.26
C LYS A 525 31.06 16.21 -16.74
N GLU A 526 30.73 14.97 -17.08
CA GLU A 526 30.56 14.49 -18.45
C GLU A 526 29.27 13.67 -18.53
N LEU A 527 28.56 13.79 -19.66
CA LEU A 527 27.31 13.10 -19.89
C LEU A 527 27.13 12.88 -21.40
N ASN A 528 27.30 11.63 -21.84
CA ASN A 528 27.13 11.28 -23.25
C ASN A 528 25.67 10.90 -23.55
N VAL A 529 24.95 11.81 -24.21
CA VAL A 529 23.55 11.63 -24.62
C VAL A 529 23.32 11.93 -26.11
N LYS A 530 24.39 12.09 -26.88
CA LYS A 530 24.34 12.55 -28.28
C LYS A 530 23.59 11.59 -29.21
N ASP A 531 23.63 10.30 -28.91
CA ASP A 531 23.06 9.21 -29.73
C ASP A 531 21.64 8.80 -29.29
N TRP A 532 21.05 9.51 -28.33
CA TRP A 532 19.69 9.24 -27.89
C TRP A 532 18.66 9.52 -29.00
N ASN A 533 17.73 8.59 -29.17
CA ASN A 533 16.59 8.77 -30.05
C ASN A 533 15.51 9.61 -29.36
N MET A 534 15.41 10.88 -29.74
CA MET A 534 14.46 11.84 -29.17
C MET A 534 13.17 12.01 -29.97
N SER A 535 12.94 11.19 -31.00
CA SER A 535 11.84 11.36 -31.94
C SER A 535 10.45 11.33 -31.30
N ASN A 536 10.28 10.68 -30.14
CA ASN A 536 9.02 10.64 -29.38
C ASN A 536 9.00 11.57 -28.16
N ALA A 537 10.08 12.30 -27.88
CA ALA A 537 10.18 13.16 -26.71
C ALA A 537 9.26 14.38 -26.82
N GLN A 538 8.36 14.54 -25.85
CA GLN A 538 7.40 15.65 -25.76
C GLN A 538 7.78 16.65 -24.66
N ASN A 539 8.32 16.15 -23.55
CA ASN A 539 8.62 16.94 -22.36
C ASN A 539 10.11 16.88 -21.99
N LEU A 540 10.80 18.01 -22.13
CA LEU A 540 12.22 18.22 -21.80
C LEU A 540 12.41 19.23 -20.67
N TYR A 541 11.33 19.54 -19.94
CA TYR A 541 11.31 20.48 -18.82
C TYR A 541 12.48 20.24 -17.87
N ALA A 542 13.32 21.26 -17.63
CA ALA A 542 14.41 21.28 -16.65
C ALA A 542 15.39 20.09 -16.70
N MET A 543 15.51 19.39 -17.84
CA MET A 543 16.24 18.12 -17.96
C MET A 543 17.67 18.18 -17.39
N PHE A 544 18.41 19.27 -17.66
CA PHE A 544 19.78 19.51 -17.19
C PHE A 544 19.87 20.64 -16.17
N SER A 545 18.74 21.16 -15.67
CA SER A 545 18.72 22.35 -14.81
C SER A 545 19.59 22.15 -13.57
N GLY A 546 20.52 23.06 -13.32
CA GLY A 546 21.42 23.02 -12.17
C GLY A 546 22.58 22.02 -12.30
N CYS A 547 22.86 21.44 -13.48
CA CYS A 547 24.10 20.68 -13.70
C CYS A 547 25.31 21.63 -13.77
N LYS A 548 25.83 22.03 -12.61
CA LYS A 548 26.83 23.10 -12.49
C LYS A 548 28.23 22.73 -13.01
N SER A 549 28.54 21.45 -13.18
CA SER A 549 29.88 20.97 -13.56
C SER A 549 29.99 20.47 -15.01
N ILE A 550 28.86 20.28 -15.71
CA ILE A 550 28.87 19.88 -17.12
C ILE A 550 29.41 21.05 -17.95
N LYS A 551 30.44 20.78 -18.76
CA LYS A 551 31.05 21.78 -19.65
C LYS A 551 30.50 21.74 -21.07
N LYS A 552 30.20 20.55 -21.58
CA LYS A 552 29.83 20.34 -22.98
C LYS A 552 28.60 19.45 -23.11
N LEU A 553 27.68 19.83 -24.00
CA LEU A 553 26.53 19.02 -24.44
C LEU A 553 26.38 19.08 -25.96
N GLU A 554 26.54 17.92 -26.62
CA GLU A 554 26.39 17.74 -28.07
C GLU A 554 25.00 17.17 -28.38
N LEU A 555 24.04 18.02 -28.76
CA LEU A 555 22.62 17.64 -28.87
C LEU A 555 22.05 17.81 -30.29
N ASN A 556 22.88 18.13 -31.27
CA ASN A 556 22.47 18.43 -32.64
C ASN A 556 21.88 17.23 -33.41
N ASN A 557 22.12 16.00 -32.95
CA ASN A 557 21.57 14.79 -33.55
C ASN A 557 20.16 14.45 -33.05
N TRP A 558 19.64 15.19 -32.07
CA TRP A 558 18.31 14.94 -31.52
C TRP A 558 17.21 15.37 -32.49
N ASN A 559 16.28 14.47 -32.78
CA ASN A 559 15.02 14.83 -33.43
C ASN A 559 14.04 15.41 -32.39
N THR A 560 13.93 16.73 -32.34
CA THR A 560 13.06 17.44 -31.38
C THR A 560 11.68 17.80 -31.91
N LEU A 561 11.26 17.29 -33.08
CA LEU A 561 10.00 17.68 -33.76
C LEU A 561 8.77 17.57 -32.85
N ASN A 562 8.73 16.56 -31.96
CA ASN A 562 7.60 16.30 -31.08
C ASN A 562 7.67 17.02 -29.73
N ALA A 563 8.76 17.74 -29.43
CA ALA A 563 8.93 18.44 -28.18
C ALA A 563 7.98 19.63 -28.09
N THR A 564 7.22 19.72 -26.99
CA THR A 564 6.27 20.81 -26.73
C THR A 564 6.67 21.69 -25.54
N ASN A 565 7.45 21.15 -24.61
CA ASN A 565 7.88 21.84 -23.38
C ASN A 565 9.41 21.76 -23.21
N MET A 566 10.09 22.91 -23.18
CA MET A 566 11.53 23.06 -23.00
C MET A 566 11.89 24.06 -21.87
N ILE A 567 10.94 24.38 -20.99
CA ILE A 567 11.14 25.34 -19.90
C ILE A 567 12.34 24.93 -19.04
N ALA A 568 13.21 25.89 -18.73
CA ALA A 568 14.36 25.75 -17.82
C ALA A 568 15.35 24.62 -18.17
N MET A 569 15.34 24.09 -19.40
CA MET A 569 16.10 22.88 -19.76
C MET A 569 17.58 22.91 -19.37
N PHE A 570 18.25 24.05 -19.53
CA PHE A 570 19.66 24.27 -19.19
C PHE A 570 19.85 25.30 -18.06
N SER A 571 18.77 25.67 -17.37
CA SER A 571 18.79 26.73 -16.34
C SER A 571 19.79 26.43 -15.24
N GLY A 572 20.74 27.34 -14.98
CA GLY A 572 21.74 27.22 -13.93
C GLY A 572 22.88 26.24 -14.23
N THR A 573 23.08 25.84 -15.49
CA THR A 573 24.25 25.07 -15.93
C THR A 573 25.49 25.98 -16.07
N SER A 574 25.99 26.45 -14.92
CA SER A 574 26.95 27.55 -14.83
C SER A 574 28.36 27.26 -15.33
N SER A 575 28.69 26.02 -15.71
CA SER A 575 29.96 25.67 -16.37
C SER A 575 29.80 25.31 -17.85
N LEU A 576 28.56 25.24 -18.36
CA LEU A 576 28.28 24.84 -19.73
C LEU A 576 28.79 25.92 -20.70
N ASP A 577 29.86 25.63 -21.44
CA ASP A 577 30.50 26.53 -22.39
C ASP A 577 30.27 26.13 -23.86
N VAL A 578 30.12 24.83 -24.13
CA VAL A 578 29.80 24.29 -25.46
C VAL A 578 28.41 23.65 -25.45
N LEU A 579 27.50 24.23 -26.25
CA LEU A 579 26.13 23.73 -26.40
C LEU A 579 25.71 23.74 -27.88
N GLU A 580 25.40 22.57 -28.41
CA GLU A 580 25.01 22.38 -29.81
C GLU A 580 23.50 22.11 -29.94
N VAL A 581 22.74 23.13 -30.34
CA VAL A 581 21.26 23.09 -30.47
C VAL A 581 20.73 23.79 -31.73
N ASP A 582 21.60 24.16 -32.67
CA ASP A 582 21.26 24.90 -33.89
C ASP A 582 20.43 24.07 -34.89
N ARG A 583 20.43 22.74 -34.79
CA ARG A 583 19.67 21.85 -35.69
C ARG A 583 18.29 21.42 -35.17
N TRP A 584 17.86 21.96 -34.04
CA TRP A 584 16.59 21.57 -33.43
C TRP A 584 15.38 22.06 -34.22
N ASN A 585 14.36 21.20 -34.32
CA ASN A 585 13.04 21.59 -34.80
C ASN A 585 12.17 21.96 -33.60
N THR A 586 11.86 23.25 -33.47
CA THR A 586 11.05 23.79 -32.36
C THR A 586 9.61 24.12 -32.76
N SER A 587 9.14 23.69 -33.93
CA SER A 587 7.85 24.09 -34.51
C SER A 587 6.61 23.71 -33.68
N ASN A 588 6.76 22.78 -32.73
CA ASN A 588 5.71 22.36 -31.79
C ASN A 588 5.91 22.86 -30.35
N VAL A 589 7.00 23.57 -30.07
CA VAL A 589 7.28 24.11 -28.73
C VAL A 589 6.33 25.26 -28.43
N VAL A 590 5.75 25.24 -27.23
CA VAL A 590 4.79 26.27 -26.77
C VAL A 590 5.38 27.15 -25.68
N ASP A 591 6.38 26.67 -24.93
CA ASP A 591 7.02 27.42 -23.84
C ASP A 591 8.53 27.14 -23.76
N MET A 592 9.33 28.21 -23.70
CA MET A 592 10.80 28.22 -23.60
C MET A 592 11.30 29.08 -22.43
N GLY A 593 10.43 29.37 -21.46
CA GLY A 593 10.77 30.19 -20.30
C GLY A 593 12.02 29.69 -19.57
N SER A 594 12.91 30.60 -19.19
CA SER A 594 14.14 30.33 -18.43
C SER A 594 15.10 29.29 -19.04
N MET A 595 14.95 28.92 -20.32
CA MET A 595 15.64 27.77 -20.92
C MET A 595 17.17 27.82 -20.76
N PHE A 596 17.79 28.99 -20.92
CA PHE A 596 19.22 29.21 -20.82
C PHE A 596 19.63 30.12 -19.66
N THR A 597 18.73 30.40 -18.71
CA THR A 597 19.01 31.27 -17.56
C THR A 597 20.30 30.84 -16.83
N GLY A 598 21.22 31.76 -16.56
CA GLY A 598 22.43 31.46 -15.77
C GLY A 598 23.41 30.49 -16.42
N THR A 599 23.39 30.34 -17.74
CA THR A 599 24.34 29.50 -18.49
C THR A 599 25.66 30.23 -18.76
N ASN A 600 26.74 29.47 -18.94
CA ASN A 600 28.07 30.01 -19.28
C ASN A 600 28.35 30.05 -20.80
N VAL A 601 27.36 29.71 -21.63
CA VAL A 601 27.48 29.68 -23.09
C VAL A 601 27.73 31.09 -23.61
N THR A 602 28.71 31.23 -24.50
CA THR A 602 29.14 32.53 -25.05
C THR A 602 28.49 32.85 -26.39
N SER A 603 28.05 31.85 -27.15
CA SER A 603 27.39 32.04 -28.45
C SER A 603 26.26 31.04 -28.69
N LEU A 604 25.14 31.53 -29.23
CA LEU A 604 24.02 30.70 -29.68
C LEU A 604 23.52 31.20 -31.05
N LEU A 605 23.52 30.31 -32.05
CA LEU A 605 23.03 30.59 -33.41
C LEU A 605 21.67 29.91 -33.61
N LEU A 606 20.59 30.62 -33.28
CA LEU A 606 19.23 30.07 -33.17
C LEU A 606 18.30 30.52 -34.31
N SER A 607 18.86 31.01 -35.42
CA SER A 607 18.08 31.51 -36.56
C SER A 607 17.28 30.43 -37.30
N SER A 608 17.61 29.16 -37.10
CA SER A 608 16.86 28.01 -37.63
C SER A 608 15.59 27.66 -36.82
N TRP A 609 15.47 28.17 -35.60
CA TRP A 609 14.37 27.81 -34.71
C TRP A 609 13.04 28.41 -35.18
N ASN A 610 11.99 27.58 -35.19
CA ASN A 610 10.62 28.01 -35.48
C ASN A 610 9.92 28.37 -34.17
N THR A 611 9.64 29.66 -33.96
CA THR A 611 9.04 30.19 -32.73
C THR A 611 7.55 30.54 -32.88
N LYS A 612 6.92 30.22 -34.03
CA LYS A 612 5.54 30.64 -34.34
C LYS A 612 4.49 30.24 -33.31
N LYS A 613 4.68 29.10 -32.64
CA LYS A 613 3.77 28.58 -31.61
C LYS A 613 4.17 28.92 -30.17
N VAL A 614 5.34 29.51 -29.96
CA VAL A 614 5.86 29.79 -28.62
C VAL A 614 5.07 30.95 -28.02
N LYS A 615 4.52 30.73 -26.82
CA LYS A 615 3.71 31.69 -26.07
C LYS A 615 4.49 32.44 -25.00
N SER A 616 5.53 31.81 -24.42
CA SER A 616 6.36 32.44 -23.38
C SER A 616 7.87 32.27 -23.63
N MET A 617 8.52 33.44 -23.74
CA MET A 617 9.95 33.78 -23.76
C MET A 617 10.56 34.16 -22.40
N ARG A 618 9.79 34.12 -21.31
CA ARG A 618 10.17 34.83 -20.07
C ARG A 618 11.51 34.36 -19.51
N TYR A 619 12.40 35.29 -19.14
CA TYR A 619 13.73 35.00 -18.58
C TYR A 619 14.63 34.06 -19.42
N MET A 620 14.33 33.80 -20.70
CA MET A 620 14.98 32.73 -21.48
C MET A 620 16.51 32.79 -21.45
N PHE A 621 17.08 33.99 -21.55
CA PHE A 621 18.52 34.28 -21.47
C PHE A 621 18.85 35.19 -20.28
N TYR A 622 18.13 35.09 -19.17
CA TYR A 622 18.41 35.88 -17.98
C TYR A 622 19.81 35.56 -17.40
N ASP A 623 20.62 36.59 -17.14
CA ASP A 623 21.94 36.51 -16.49
C ASP A 623 22.88 35.45 -17.10
N THR A 624 23.06 35.47 -18.43
CA THR A 624 23.99 34.56 -19.12
C THR A 624 25.34 35.22 -19.45
N ASN A 625 26.31 34.40 -19.86
CA ASN A 625 27.59 34.87 -20.41
C ASN A 625 27.59 35.04 -21.94
N LEU A 626 26.41 35.10 -22.58
CA LEU A 626 26.29 35.31 -24.02
C LEU A 626 26.99 36.60 -24.46
N GLN A 627 27.78 36.49 -25.51
CA GLN A 627 28.44 37.58 -26.23
C GLN A 627 27.75 37.85 -27.57
N ILE A 628 27.35 36.76 -28.25
CA ILE A 628 26.74 36.76 -29.58
C ILE A 628 25.50 35.87 -29.56
N ILE A 629 24.38 36.40 -30.05
CA ILE A 629 23.19 35.61 -30.31
C ILE A 629 22.55 36.00 -31.65
N ASP A 630 22.18 35.00 -32.45
CA ASP A 630 21.44 35.19 -33.69
C ASP A 630 20.03 34.60 -33.55
N VAL A 631 19.01 35.47 -33.58
CA VAL A 631 17.58 35.12 -33.51
C VAL A 631 16.84 35.55 -34.78
N SER A 632 17.56 35.66 -35.91
CA SER A 632 17.02 36.25 -37.13
C SER A 632 15.90 35.47 -37.86
N GLY A 633 15.58 34.26 -37.41
CA GLY A 633 14.46 33.47 -37.94
C GLY A 633 13.19 33.53 -37.10
N TRP A 634 13.18 34.30 -36.01
CA TRP A 634 12.14 34.21 -34.98
C TRP A 634 10.86 34.98 -35.34
N ASP A 635 9.96 34.31 -36.05
CA ASP A 635 8.61 34.79 -36.33
C ASP A 635 7.67 34.52 -35.13
N ASN A 636 7.73 35.33 -34.07
CA ASN A 636 7.04 35.07 -32.80
C ASN A 636 5.53 35.42 -32.82
N GLN A 637 4.80 34.80 -33.74
CA GLN A 637 3.38 35.05 -33.97
C GLN A 637 2.52 34.81 -32.72
N ALA A 638 2.79 33.76 -31.93
CA ALA A 638 2.00 33.43 -30.74
C ALA A 638 2.55 33.99 -29.42
N LEU A 639 3.67 34.72 -29.43
CA LEU A 639 4.35 35.15 -28.22
C LEU A 639 3.52 36.17 -27.46
N LEU A 640 3.22 35.87 -26.20
CA LEU A 640 2.44 36.73 -25.29
C LEU A 640 3.33 37.42 -24.26
N ASP A 641 4.35 36.70 -23.75
CA ASP A 641 5.23 37.16 -22.67
C ASP A 641 6.70 36.89 -23.00
N GLY A 642 7.44 37.97 -23.28
CA GLY A 642 8.89 37.96 -23.44
C GLY A 642 9.61 38.75 -22.35
N SER A 643 8.97 38.96 -21.19
CA SER A 643 9.55 39.75 -20.11
C SER A 643 10.87 39.16 -19.62
N PHE A 644 11.82 40.06 -19.31
CA PHE A 644 13.16 39.73 -18.81
C PHE A 644 14.00 38.80 -19.71
N MET A 645 13.64 38.62 -20.98
CA MET A 645 14.27 37.62 -21.88
C MET A 645 15.79 37.74 -21.91
N PHE A 646 16.33 38.95 -22.06
CA PHE A 646 17.76 39.25 -22.05
C PHE A 646 18.18 40.09 -20.84
N TRP A 647 17.43 40.06 -19.73
CA TRP A 647 17.76 40.89 -18.59
C TRP A 647 19.11 40.50 -17.96
N ILE A 648 19.96 41.49 -17.66
CA ILE A 648 21.29 41.33 -17.03
C ILE A 648 22.29 40.55 -17.93
N ASN A 649 22.18 40.60 -19.25
CA ASN A 649 23.22 40.07 -20.14
C ASN A 649 24.44 41.01 -20.19
N LYS A 650 25.35 40.86 -19.23
CA LYS A 650 26.49 41.76 -19.02
C LYS A 650 27.55 41.73 -20.13
N LYS A 651 27.57 40.70 -20.97
CA LYS A 651 28.58 40.50 -22.02
C LYS A 651 28.02 40.57 -23.44
N LEU A 652 26.71 40.69 -23.60
CA LEU A 652 26.04 40.63 -24.89
C LEU A 652 26.33 41.91 -25.68
N HIS A 653 27.13 41.79 -26.74
CA HIS A 653 27.48 42.90 -27.63
C HIS A 653 26.85 42.77 -29.02
N THR A 654 26.53 41.55 -29.46
CA THR A 654 25.93 41.29 -30.77
C THR A 654 24.63 40.49 -30.62
N LEU A 655 23.53 41.11 -31.03
CA LEU A 655 22.19 40.52 -31.04
C LEU A 655 21.56 40.78 -32.41
N ASN A 656 21.41 39.73 -33.23
CA ASN A 656 20.75 39.83 -34.54
C ASN A 656 19.26 39.52 -34.41
N THR A 657 18.43 40.55 -34.55
CA THR A 657 16.97 40.52 -34.42
C THR A 657 16.23 40.71 -35.74
N SER A 658 16.92 40.52 -36.88
CA SER A 658 16.28 40.59 -38.20
C SER A 658 15.09 39.63 -38.24
N GLY A 659 13.85 40.06 -38.50
CA GLY A 659 12.69 39.15 -38.51
C GLY A 659 12.12 38.74 -37.15
N PHE A 660 12.55 39.35 -36.04
CA PHE A 660 11.97 39.21 -34.69
C PHE A 660 10.56 39.83 -34.60
N THR A 661 9.55 39.17 -35.19
CA THR A 661 8.16 39.67 -35.17
C THR A 661 7.49 39.35 -33.83
N THR A 662 6.53 40.19 -33.40
CA THR A 662 5.85 40.04 -32.09
C THR A 662 4.36 40.45 -32.09
N PRO A 663 3.54 40.17 -33.12
CA PRO A 663 2.22 40.81 -33.29
C PRO A 663 1.21 40.58 -32.16
N ASN A 664 1.42 39.56 -31.32
CA ASN A 664 0.55 39.22 -30.20
C ASN A 664 1.15 39.50 -28.82
N ILE A 665 2.32 40.12 -28.74
CA ILE A 665 3.01 40.32 -27.47
C ILE A 665 2.22 41.29 -26.58
N THR A 666 2.08 40.91 -25.31
CA THR A 666 1.39 41.70 -24.28
C THR A 666 2.34 42.20 -23.21
N ASN A 667 3.42 41.45 -22.94
CA ASN A 667 4.41 41.75 -21.93
C ASN A 667 5.84 41.67 -22.49
N MET A 668 6.54 42.81 -22.49
CA MET A 668 7.95 42.95 -22.87
C MET A 668 8.79 43.58 -21.75
N ALA A 669 8.26 43.67 -20.53
CA ALA A 669 8.92 44.35 -19.41
C ALA A 669 10.38 43.88 -19.25
N SER A 670 11.30 44.85 -19.18
CA SER A 670 12.75 44.62 -18.97
C SER A 670 13.42 43.67 -19.98
N MET A 671 12.86 43.46 -21.18
CA MET A 671 13.34 42.47 -22.13
C MET A 671 14.84 42.58 -22.46
N PHE A 672 15.38 43.80 -22.64
CA PHE A 672 16.79 44.06 -22.95
C PHE A 672 17.49 44.87 -21.85
N SER A 673 16.94 44.86 -20.64
CA SER A 673 17.45 45.68 -19.55
C SER A 673 18.80 45.17 -19.05
N ASN A 674 19.68 46.10 -18.65
CA ASN A 674 21.01 45.85 -18.13
C ASN A 674 21.85 44.99 -19.08
N CYS A 675 21.79 45.30 -20.38
CA CYS A 675 22.71 44.83 -21.42
C CYS A 675 23.75 45.93 -21.72
N PRO A 676 24.74 46.17 -20.84
CA PRO A 676 25.62 47.32 -20.93
C PRO A 676 26.56 47.31 -22.14
N GLU A 677 26.79 46.15 -22.75
CA GLU A 677 27.71 45.96 -23.89
C GLU A 677 27.03 46.05 -25.27
N LEU A 678 25.70 46.14 -25.31
CA LEU A 678 24.95 46.21 -26.57
C LEU A 678 25.17 47.58 -27.23
N ILE A 679 25.64 47.59 -28.48
CA ILE A 679 25.97 48.84 -29.20
C ILE A 679 24.83 49.27 -30.13
N THR A 680 24.21 48.33 -30.82
CA THR A 680 23.12 48.57 -31.78
C THR A 680 22.01 47.58 -31.55
N LEU A 681 20.77 48.01 -31.74
CA LEU A 681 19.61 47.12 -31.65
C LEU A 681 18.56 47.51 -32.68
N ASP A 682 18.28 46.59 -33.60
CA ASP A 682 17.27 46.75 -34.65
C ASP A 682 16.04 45.92 -34.32
N LEU A 683 14.99 46.58 -33.85
CA LEU A 683 13.67 46.00 -33.60
C LEU A 683 12.63 46.54 -34.60
N SER A 684 13.06 46.97 -35.78
CA SER A 684 12.17 47.42 -36.85
C SER A 684 11.19 46.35 -37.31
N SER A 685 11.40 45.06 -36.99
CA SER A 685 10.45 43.98 -37.31
C SER A 685 9.42 43.70 -36.20
N ALA A 686 9.64 44.20 -34.99
CA ALA A 686 8.79 43.94 -33.84
C ALA A 686 7.55 44.83 -33.85
N ASN A 687 6.39 44.22 -33.57
CA ASN A 687 5.10 44.91 -33.47
C ASN A 687 4.62 44.85 -32.02
N THR A 688 4.32 45.99 -31.42
CA THR A 688 3.91 46.08 -30.01
C THR A 688 2.47 46.59 -29.85
N SER A 689 1.61 46.49 -30.88
CA SER A 689 0.22 46.99 -30.84
C SER A 689 -0.62 46.44 -29.68
N LYS A 690 -0.29 45.24 -29.20
CA LYS A 690 -0.99 44.58 -28.08
C LYS A 690 -0.24 44.66 -26.75
N ALA A 691 0.93 45.29 -26.72
CA ALA A 691 1.76 45.36 -25.52
C ALA A 691 1.11 46.30 -24.50
N THR A 692 0.88 45.80 -23.28
CA THR A 692 0.42 46.60 -22.13
C THR A 692 1.55 46.88 -21.13
N LYS A 693 2.61 46.06 -21.16
CA LYS A 693 3.79 46.18 -20.29
C LYS A 693 5.07 46.32 -21.11
N MET A 694 5.62 47.52 -21.12
CA MET A 694 6.87 47.91 -21.79
C MET A 694 7.78 48.72 -20.86
N GLU A 695 7.61 48.54 -19.54
CA GLU A 695 8.48 49.18 -18.57
C GLU A 695 9.92 48.66 -18.69
N SER A 696 10.87 49.59 -18.61
CA SER A 696 12.30 49.31 -18.50
C SER A 696 12.89 48.44 -19.62
N ILE A 697 12.30 48.37 -20.82
CA ILE A 697 12.77 47.48 -21.90
C ILE A 697 14.28 47.60 -22.14
N PHE A 698 14.80 48.82 -22.25
CA PHE A 698 16.22 49.10 -22.53
C PHE A 698 16.97 49.64 -21.31
N TYR A 699 16.35 49.62 -20.12
CA TYR A 699 16.92 50.22 -18.91
C TYR A 699 18.36 49.77 -18.69
N GLY A 700 19.32 50.69 -18.60
CA GLY A 700 20.72 50.35 -18.31
C GLY A 700 21.53 49.77 -19.48
N ALA A 701 21.05 49.86 -20.72
CA ALA A 701 21.83 49.56 -21.92
C ALA A 701 22.86 50.67 -22.22
N LYS A 702 23.89 50.77 -21.37
CA LYS A 702 24.78 51.95 -21.28
C LYS A 702 25.54 52.29 -22.56
N LYS A 703 25.91 51.30 -23.39
CA LYS A 703 26.66 51.49 -24.65
C LYS A 703 25.77 51.51 -25.90
N LEU A 704 24.45 51.41 -25.75
CA LEU A 704 23.52 51.41 -26.89
C LEU A 704 23.55 52.79 -27.55
N LYS A 705 23.90 52.82 -28.84
CA LYS A 705 24.03 54.03 -29.66
C LYS A 705 22.88 54.19 -30.64
N HIS A 706 22.54 53.11 -31.35
CA HIS A 706 21.57 53.13 -32.44
C HIS A 706 20.42 52.18 -32.11
N LEU A 707 19.20 52.71 -32.04
CA LEU A 707 18.01 51.95 -31.70
C LEU A 707 16.90 52.17 -32.73
N ASP A 708 16.56 51.10 -33.46
CA ASP A 708 15.42 51.11 -34.38
C ASP A 708 14.21 50.42 -33.72
N ILE A 709 13.18 51.19 -33.41
CA ILE A 709 11.87 50.73 -32.93
C ILE A 709 10.76 51.23 -33.86
N SER A 710 11.05 51.41 -35.15
CA SER A 710 10.16 52.06 -36.12
C SER A 710 8.78 51.42 -36.24
N ASN A 711 8.66 50.12 -35.95
CA ASN A 711 7.39 49.38 -35.96
C ASN A 711 6.72 49.20 -34.59
N PHE A 712 7.29 49.76 -33.52
CA PHE A 712 6.61 49.79 -32.22
C PHE A 712 5.33 50.62 -32.30
N ARG A 713 4.32 50.20 -31.53
CA ARG A 713 2.99 50.80 -31.44
C ARG A 713 2.56 50.88 -29.97
N ALA A 714 1.65 51.81 -29.67
CA ALA A 714 1.11 52.05 -28.33
C ALA A 714 -0.42 51.90 -28.28
N ASP A 715 -1.00 51.12 -29.21
CA ASP A 715 -2.46 51.01 -29.35
C ASP A 715 -3.17 50.48 -28.09
N ALA A 716 -2.49 49.64 -27.30
CA ALA A 716 -3.01 49.06 -26.07
C ALA A 716 -2.66 49.85 -24.79
N SER A 717 -2.28 51.12 -24.92
CA SER A 717 -1.89 51.99 -23.80
C SER A 717 -0.85 51.36 -22.87
N PRO A 718 0.35 51.08 -23.39
CA PRO A 718 1.41 50.41 -22.63
C PRO A 718 1.93 51.26 -21.46
N ASN A 719 2.30 50.61 -20.36
CA ASN A 719 3.20 51.18 -19.37
C ASN A 719 4.62 51.24 -19.94
N ILE A 720 5.22 52.43 -20.03
CA ILE A 720 6.59 52.63 -20.55
C ILE A 720 7.57 53.18 -19.50
N HIS A 721 7.24 53.00 -18.21
CA HIS A 721 8.06 53.51 -17.11
C HIS A 721 9.53 53.07 -17.26
N ASN A 722 10.46 54.02 -17.21
CA ASN A 722 11.91 53.82 -17.33
C ASN A 722 12.39 53.11 -18.62
N MET A 723 11.60 53.09 -19.70
CA MET A 723 11.92 52.34 -20.93
C MET A 723 13.33 52.56 -21.48
N PHE A 724 13.84 53.79 -21.49
CA PHE A 724 15.17 54.19 -21.96
C PHE A 724 16.10 54.68 -20.84
N SER A 725 15.71 54.52 -19.58
CA SER A 725 16.47 55.05 -18.45
C SER A 725 17.88 54.43 -18.38
N SER A 726 18.89 55.23 -18.02
CA SER A 726 20.32 54.86 -18.03
C SER A 726 20.90 54.39 -19.39
N CYS A 727 20.28 54.71 -20.53
CA CYS A 727 20.88 54.54 -21.88
C CYS A 727 21.82 55.72 -22.19
N LEU A 728 23.01 55.75 -21.58
CA LEU A 728 23.87 56.94 -21.57
C LEU A 728 24.55 57.27 -22.92
N SER A 729 24.65 56.33 -23.86
CA SER A 729 25.37 56.51 -25.13
C SER A 729 24.48 56.66 -26.36
N LEU A 730 23.16 56.80 -26.17
CA LEU A 730 22.20 56.76 -27.26
C LEU A 730 22.34 58.00 -28.16
N LEU A 731 22.52 57.76 -29.46
CA LEU A 731 22.73 58.78 -30.49
C LEU A 731 21.49 58.98 -31.36
N ASP A 732 20.76 57.90 -31.67
CA ASP A 732 19.47 57.99 -32.37
C ASP A 732 18.44 56.95 -31.91
N ILE A 733 17.17 57.34 -32.02
CA ILE A 733 16.00 56.48 -31.91
C ILE A 733 15.11 56.70 -33.13
N LYS A 734 14.78 55.61 -33.83
CA LYS A 734 13.73 55.61 -34.87
C LYS A 734 12.43 55.04 -34.32
N ALA A 735 11.40 55.87 -34.18
CA ALA A 735 10.11 55.52 -33.58
C ALA A 735 8.92 55.87 -34.49
N ASP A 736 9.07 55.61 -35.80
CA ASP A 736 8.17 56.01 -36.89
C ASP A 736 6.68 55.70 -36.68
N LYS A 737 6.31 54.64 -35.94
CA LYS A 737 4.90 54.27 -35.69
C LYS A 737 4.48 54.40 -34.22
N PHE A 738 5.39 54.79 -33.34
CA PHE A 738 5.11 54.84 -31.90
C PHE A 738 4.34 56.12 -31.53
N GLU A 739 3.34 55.98 -30.66
CA GLU A 739 2.51 57.09 -30.17
C GLU A 739 2.74 57.24 -28.67
N PHE A 740 3.72 58.07 -28.29
CA PHE A 740 4.06 58.33 -26.89
C PHE A 740 2.87 58.88 -26.11
N THR A 741 2.02 59.68 -26.77
CA THR A 741 0.79 60.23 -26.19
C THR A 741 -0.17 59.19 -25.63
N LYS A 742 -0.14 57.94 -26.15
CA LYS A 742 -1.05 56.85 -25.74
C LYS A 742 -0.57 56.02 -24.55
N ALA A 743 0.68 56.17 -24.13
CA ALA A 743 1.26 55.37 -23.06
C ALA A 743 0.74 55.78 -21.65
N VAL A 744 0.75 54.82 -20.71
CA VAL A 744 0.35 55.02 -19.30
C VAL A 744 1.57 55.44 -18.46
N ASN A 745 1.34 56.25 -17.41
CA ASN A 745 2.35 56.85 -16.51
C ASN A 745 3.18 58.01 -17.11
N ASN A 746 2.50 59.02 -17.64
CA ASN A 746 3.04 60.24 -18.28
C ASN A 746 3.74 61.27 -17.36
N SER A 747 4.13 60.88 -16.14
CA SER A 747 4.81 61.76 -15.18
C SER A 747 6.31 61.46 -15.00
N ASN A 748 6.82 60.31 -15.44
CA ASN A 748 8.24 59.92 -15.37
C ASN A 748 8.58 58.88 -16.47
N ILE A 749 8.75 59.37 -17.70
CA ILE A 749 8.13 58.78 -18.91
C ILE A 749 9.09 58.00 -19.83
N GLY A 750 10.17 57.46 -19.28
CA GLY A 750 11.06 56.55 -20.02
C GLY A 750 12.45 57.09 -20.29
N PHE A 751 12.70 58.41 -20.26
CA PHE A 751 14.03 59.00 -20.49
C PHE A 751 14.73 59.48 -19.19
N ASN A 752 14.29 59.01 -18.02
CA ASN A 752 14.81 59.50 -16.74
C ASN A 752 16.29 59.12 -16.54
N ASN A 753 17.11 60.08 -16.11
CA ASN A 753 18.56 59.92 -15.88
C ASN A 753 19.31 59.32 -17.09
N ALA A 754 18.87 59.67 -18.31
CA ALA A 754 19.34 59.02 -19.51
C ALA A 754 19.29 59.94 -20.73
N ILE A 755 20.33 59.82 -21.54
CA ILE A 755 20.42 60.26 -22.95
C ILE A 755 20.91 61.70 -23.13
N SER A 756 21.80 61.87 -24.11
CA SER A 756 22.33 63.18 -24.51
C SER A 756 21.19 64.08 -24.99
N ASN A 757 21.24 65.37 -24.67
CA ASN A 757 20.28 66.35 -25.20
C ASN A 757 20.32 66.46 -26.73
N ASP A 758 21.43 66.07 -27.35
CA ASP A 758 21.66 66.09 -28.79
C ASP A 758 21.20 64.81 -29.51
N ILE A 759 20.49 63.90 -28.82
CA ILE A 759 19.96 62.69 -29.43
C ILE A 759 19.05 63.01 -30.62
N ASP A 760 19.22 62.26 -31.71
CA ASP A 760 18.36 62.33 -32.89
C ASP A 760 17.14 61.41 -32.74
N ILE A 761 15.93 61.97 -32.65
CA ILE A 761 14.70 61.21 -32.43
C ILE A 761 13.74 61.43 -33.60
N LYS A 762 13.50 60.37 -34.36
CA LYS A 762 12.46 60.33 -35.40
C LYS A 762 11.15 59.81 -34.80
N VAL A 763 10.09 60.62 -34.86
CA VAL A 763 8.76 60.31 -34.31
C VAL A 763 7.69 60.25 -35.41
N LYS A 764 6.52 59.69 -35.11
CA LYS A 764 5.44 59.43 -36.10
C LYS A 764 4.91 60.66 -36.85
N ASN A 765 4.78 61.82 -36.18
CA ASN A 765 4.18 63.04 -36.72
C ASN A 765 4.41 64.25 -35.80
N ALA A 766 4.00 65.44 -36.26
CA ALA A 766 4.05 66.70 -35.52
C ALA A 766 3.42 66.65 -34.10
N THR A 767 2.36 65.87 -33.89
CA THR A 767 1.70 65.76 -32.56
C THR A 767 2.60 65.07 -31.55
N GLU A 768 3.24 63.96 -31.94
CA GLU A 768 4.18 63.25 -31.08
C GLU A 768 5.44 64.07 -30.81
N LYS A 769 5.92 64.81 -31.81
CA LYS A 769 7.04 65.75 -31.66
C LYS A 769 6.73 66.84 -30.63
N ALA A 770 5.59 67.50 -30.76
CA ALA A 770 5.17 68.55 -29.83
C ALA A 770 4.99 68.01 -28.40
N TRP A 771 4.41 66.81 -28.26
CA TRP A 771 4.26 66.16 -26.97
C TRP A 771 5.62 65.84 -26.32
N LEU A 772 6.55 65.25 -27.08
CA LEU A 772 7.87 64.88 -26.56
C LEU A 772 8.65 66.10 -26.08
N LEU A 773 8.66 67.19 -26.85
CA LEU A 773 9.31 68.45 -26.50
C LEU A 773 8.65 69.14 -25.30
N SER A 774 7.34 68.96 -25.08
CA SER A 774 6.67 69.47 -23.88
C SER A 774 7.12 68.79 -22.58
N LYS A 775 7.56 67.52 -22.69
CA LYS A 775 8.03 66.71 -21.56
C LYS A 775 9.55 66.79 -21.38
N TYR A 776 10.28 66.92 -22.48
CA TYR A 776 11.73 66.99 -22.53
C TYR A 776 12.16 68.22 -23.37
N PRO A 777 12.04 69.45 -22.83
CA PRO A 777 12.36 70.67 -23.58
C PRO A 777 13.84 70.81 -23.95
N SER A 778 14.72 69.99 -23.36
CA SER A 778 16.15 70.00 -23.63
C SER A 778 16.54 69.24 -24.90
N PHE A 779 15.65 68.45 -25.50
CA PHE A 779 15.93 67.75 -26.76
C PHE A 779 15.97 68.73 -27.94
N THR A 780 17.07 68.73 -28.68
CA THR A 780 17.32 69.67 -29.79
C THR A 780 16.99 69.08 -31.17
N ASN A 781 17.07 67.75 -31.32
CA ASN A 781 16.96 67.06 -32.61
C ASN A 781 15.76 66.08 -32.65
N VAL A 782 14.53 66.59 -32.55
CA VAL A 782 13.30 65.80 -32.73
C VAL A 782 12.66 66.11 -34.08
N HIS A 783 12.49 65.10 -34.94
CA HIS A 783 11.97 65.28 -36.30
C HIS A 783 10.88 64.24 -36.66
N GLU A 784 10.08 64.59 -37.68
CA GLU A 784 8.90 63.83 -38.15
C GLU A 784 9.26 62.75 -39.18
#